data_AF-A0A255R6Z1-F1
#
_entry.id   AF-A0A255R6Z1-F1
#
_cell.length_a   1.000
_cell.length_b   1.000
_cell.length_c   1.000
_cell.angle_alpha   90.00
_cell.angle_beta   90.00
_cell.angle_gamma   90.00
#
_symmetry.space_group_name_H-M   'P 1'
#
loop_
_entity.id
_entity.type
_entity.pdbx_description
1 polymer ?
#
loop_
_entity_poly.entity_id
_entity_poly.type
_entity_poly.pdbx_seq_one_letter_code
_entity_poly.pdbx_strand_id
1 'polypeptide(L)'
;MRYRFIICLFVLATGPTGLCSLQALLANEHIEVDFDTQIQPLITKHCAGCHRPGQVGPFPLRNYDEVADQALTIQAVIDDGYMPPWKPVNTDVEFAGVRSLSESEKKVIRTWVDQGAKPSKRSPGDVSQPTVLTGETKWSLEETLGPPDLVVKMPRPFAVPADGPDLYRSFIFPVALPNDRWIKAMELRPSSRGAIHHALFFVDPNARSRQRLDPNGQPGFSGMSFLSVAGEGIRGITKGFSRGLGGYVPGSTPNALPEDYARHLPAGSDIIMQTHFHPIGRPLEEQSELAVYFSDQPPANQIVPVQIPSLFGIGAGIDIPAGEADYTIEDSFELPVDVRAIEVGGHAHYLCKKMCLTATLPDGQTKELLRIDDWDLDWQDQYMFAKPIALPKATKLHVQLVYDNTSANPNNPFSPPQRVRWGRQSNDEMGSMVLNVAAYNPQDGEVLKTAIQNKTRQAIRSRVESQTWLLRRLSGGRPLGETLMMLLDRNRDGQLQASEIPQERQSQLMSIGDQNSDGTIDHNEMRSLQQLWSDFDAPTSSANPMQGAQATTLDGSAASVFQPGKTTVVVFIKQDCPIANAYLPELESIRREYGEKGIDFVAIHSTSGTTLPTVQEHVDSFAIKMRVMLDEQQSVAKLLSATVTPQAVVVSESGEVLYRGRIDNRYEGYGKKRPAPTSTELRDALDDIVSGKEVSTKETPAIGCILRIRDDS
;
A
#
# COMPACT_ATOMS: atom_id res chain seq x y z
N MET A 1 19.08 58.41 26.17
CA MET A 1 19.48 58.15 27.57
C MET A 1 18.41 57.30 28.23
N ARG A 2 18.83 56.32 29.04
CA ARG A 2 18.03 55.29 29.73
C ARG A 2 17.09 55.89 30.81
N TYR A 3 16.35 54.97 31.46
CA TYR A 3 15.71 55.02 32.80
C TYR A 3 14.19 55.26 32.81
N ARG A 4 13.39 54.66 33.70
CA ARG A 4 13.33 53.41 34.47
C ARG A 4 11.99 53.52 35.24
N PHE A 5 11.30 52.40 35.42
CA PHE A 5 10.14 52.15 36.30
C PHE A 5 10.02 53.01 37.57
N ILE A 6 8.79 53.46 37.86
CA ILE A 6 8.27 53.57 39.25
C ILE A 6 6.89 52.90 39.30
N ILE A 7 6.80 51.92 40.20
CA ILE A 7 5.60 51.27 40.70
C ILE A 7 4.89 52.25 41.64
N CYS A 8 3.60 52.49 41.42
CA CYS A 8 2.72 53.06 42.45
C CYS A 8 1.59 52.08 42.74
N LEU A 9 1.70 51.44 43.91
CA LEU A 9 0.62 50.73 44.59
C LEU A 9 -0.35 51.79 45.15
N PHE A 10 -1.61 51.76 44.73
CA PHE A 10 -2.71 52.31 45.53
C PHE A 10 -3.78 51.24 45.67
N VAL A 11 -3.81 50.64 46.85
CA VAL A 11 -4.96 49.90 47.36
C VAL A 11 -5.95 50.95 47.87
N LEU A 12 -7.20 50.93 47.39
CA LEU A 12 -8.36 51.30 48.20
C LEU A 12 -9.69 50.90 47.51
N ALA A 13 -10.54 50.30 48.36
CA ALA A 13 -12.00 50.27 48.32
C ALA A 13 -12.69 49.27 47.36
N THR A 14 -13.12 48.18 48.00
CA THR A 14 -14.06 47.14 47.59
C THR A 14 -15.43 47.68 47.14
N GLY A 15 -15.88 47.27 45.95
CA GLY A 15 -17.29 47.09 45.61
C GLY A 15 -17.51 45.63 45.16
N PRO A 16 -18.61 44.94 45.53
CA PRO A 16 -18.77 43.49 45.28
C PRO A 16 -18.99 43.12 43.81
N THR A 17 -19.02 44.10 42.90
CA THR A 17 -19.41 43.89 41.49
C THR A 17 -18.24 43.72 40.53
N GLY A 18 -16.99 43.86 40.99
CA GLY A 18 -15.79 43.76 40.13
C GLY A 18 -15.16 42.37 40.03
N LEU A 19 -15.52 41.43 40.90
CA LEU A 19 -14.95 40.07 40.90
C LEU A 19 -15.73 39.09 40.01
N CYS A 20 -16.96 39.43 39.60
CA CYS A 20 -17.76 38.58 38.70
C CYS A 20 -17.39 38.73 37.22
N SER A 21 -16.54 39.70 36.86
CA SER A 21 -16.23 40.01 35.45
C SER A 21 -14.84 39.58 34.99
N LEU A 22 -13.98 39.04 35.88
CA LEU A 22 -12.69 38.48 35.48
C LEU A 22 -12.66 36.94 35.43
N GLN A 23 -13.61 36.24 36.04
CA GLN A 23 -13.79 34.79 35.82
C GLN A 23 -14.54 34.46 34.54
N ALA A 24 -15.31 35.41 33.97
CA ALA A 24 -16.05 35.21 32.73
C ALA A 24 -15.20 35.36 31.45
N LEU A 25 -13.97 35.89 31.53
CA LEU A 25 -13.05 35.97 30.38
C LEU A 25 -12.03 34.83 30.30
N LEU A 26 -12.02 33.92 31.28
CA LEU A 26 -11.25 32.66 31.26
C LEU A 26 -12.15 31.42 31.39
N ALA A 27 -13.44 31.56 31.09
CA ALA A 27 -14.24 30.41 30.71
C ALA A 27 -13.84 30.07 29.27
N ASN A 28 -12.78 29.28 29.12
CA ASN A 28 -12.64 28.44 27.95
C ASN A 28 -13.94 27.62 27.93
N GLU A 29 -14.90 27.96 27.07
CA GLU A 29 -16.02 27.06 26.79
C GLU A 29 -15.35 25.76 26.35
N HIS A 30 -15.28 24.80 27.28
CA HIS A 30 -14.88 23.45 26.95
C HIS A 30 -15.98 22.95 26.04
N ILE A 31 -15.79 23.11 24.73
CA ILE A 31 -16.66 22.53 23.71
C ILE A 31 -16.52 21.02 23.89
N GLU A 32 -17.49 20.46 24.61
CA GLU A 32 -17.60 19.02 24.79
C GLU A 32 -18.06 18.43 23.45
N VAL A 33 -17.27 17.50 22.91
CA VAL A 33 -17.58 16.87 21.63
C VAL A 33 -18.42 15.64 21.89
N ASP A 34 -19.60 15.61 21.28
CA ASP A 34 -20.56 14.52 21.43
C ASP A 34 -20.43 13.49 20.30
N PHE A 35 -20.41 12.20 20.67
CA PHE A 35 -20.19 11.12 19.71
C PHE A 35 -21.28 11.08 18.64
N ASP A 36 -22.55 11.06 19.04
CA ASP A 36 -23.67 10.83 18.12
C ASP A 36 -23.89 11.99 17.14
N THR A 37 -23.67 13.22 17.60
CA THR A 37 -23.93 14.41 16.78
C THR A 37 -22.74 14.93 16.00
N GLN A 38 -21.51 14.63 16.43
CA GLN A 38 -20.32 15.20 15.82
C GLN A 38 -19.33 14.15 15.31
N ILE A 39 -19.18 12.99 15.96
CA ILE A 39 -18.22 11.96 15.55
C ILE A 39 -18.84 10.97 14.59
N GLN A 40 -19.99 10.39 14.94
CA GLN A 40 -20.69 9.40 14.13
C GLN A 40 -20.97 9.90 12.70
N PRO A 41 -21.41 11.15 12.45
CA PRO A 41 -21.59 11.65 11.10
C PRO A 41 -20.28 11.72 10.30
N LEU A 42 -19.15 12.07 10.94
CA LEU A 42 -17.84 12.09 10.31
C LEU A 42 -17.38 10.69 9.95
N ILE A 43 -17.52 9.73 10.88
CA ILE A 43 -17.20 8.32 10.63
C ILE A 43 -18.06 7.76 9.50
N THR A 44 -19.36 8.03 9.49
CA THR A 44 -20.27 7.58 8.42
C THR A 44 -19.89 8.15 7.06
N LYS A 45 -19.58 9.45 7.00
CA LYS A 45 -19.24 10.14 5.76
C LYS A 45 -17.87 9.75 5.19
N HIS A 46 -16.86 9.60 6.04
CA HIS A 46 -15.47 9.49 5.60
C HIS A 46 -14.86 8.09 5.76
N CYS A 47 -15.39 7.24 6.66
CA CYS A 47 -14.76 5.97 7.03
C CYS A 47 -15.63 4.75 6.76
N ALA A 48 -16.95 4.84 7.00
CA ALA A 48 -17.85 3.69 7.00
C ALA A 48 -18.01 3.00 5.64
N GLY A 49 -17.69 3.69 4.53
CA GLY A 49 -17.67 3.07 3.20
C GLY A 49 -16.71 1.88 3.12
N CYS A 50 -15.52 2.02 3.73
CA CYS A 50 -14.50 0.97 3.78
C CYS A 50 -14.52 0.17 5.10
N HIS A 51 -14.89 0.80 6.21
CA HIS A 51 -14.93 0.21 7.55
C HIS A 51 -16.32 -0.33 7.93
N ARG A 52 -16.94 -1.08 7.02
CA ARG A 52 -18.15 -1.88 7.29
C ARG A 52 -17.83 -3.36 7.11
N PRO A 53 -18.56 -4.28 7.76
CA PRO A 53 -18.34 -5.71 7.63
C PRO A 53 -18.26 -6.15 6.16
N GLY A 54 -17.31 -7.03 5.88
CA GLY A 54 -17.09 -7.55 4.53
C GLY A 54 -16.50 -6.56 3.54
N GLN A 55 -16.02 -5.38 3.96
CA GLN A 55 -15.28 -4.46 3.08
C GLN A 55 -13.78 -4.49 3.36
N VAL A 56 -13.01 -3.58 2.73
CA VAL A 56 -11.54 -3.60 2.77
C VAL A 56 -10.94 -3.11 4.09
N GLY A 57 -11.70 -2.38 4.90
CA GLY A 57 -11.26 -1.93 6.21
C GLY A 57 -11.01 -3.14 7.12
N PRO A 58 -9.89 -3.18 7.87
CA PRO A 58 -9.53 -4.35 8.67
C PRO A 58 -10.46 -4.59 9.88
N PHE A 59 -11.21 -3.55 10.28
CA PHE A 59 -12.20 -3.60 11.35
C PHE A 59 -13.40 -2.70 11.02
N PRO A 60 -14.60 -3.01 11.54
CA PRO A 60 -15.78 -2.18 11.37
C PRO A 60 -15.72 -0.92 12.26
N LEU A 61 -16.36 0.17 11.82
CA LEU A 61 -16.53 1.44 12.53
C LEU A 61 -18.00 1.89 12.49
N ARG A 62 -18.90 1.03 12.96
CA ARG A 62 -20.37 1.21 12.80
C ARG A 62 -21.05 1.83 14.01
N ASN A 63 -20.49 1.63 15.19
CA ASN A 63 -21.08 2.01 16.46
C ASN A 63 -20.02 2.61 17.40
N TYR A 64 -20.49 3.14 18.53
CA TYR A 64 -19.64 3.77 19.53
C TYR A 64 -18.50 2.86 20.01
N ASP A 65 -18.79 1.62 20.42
CA ASP A 65 -17.78 0.72 20.98
C ASP A 65 -16.65 0.44 19.97
N GLU A 66 -17.03 0.14 18.72
CA GLU A 66 -16.09 -0.08 17.62
C GLU A 66 -15.20 1.15 17.34
N VAL A 67 -15.77 2.37 17.36
CA VAL A 67 -15.02 3.61 17.12
C VAL A 67 -14.15 3.99 18.32
N ALA A 68 -14.66 3.82 19.54
CA ALA A 68 -13.96 4.14 20.79
C ALA A 68 -12.76 3.21 21.02
N ASP A 69 -12.87 1.93 20.66
CA ASP A 69 -11.77 0.97 20.73
C ASP A 69 -10.61 1.33 19.79
N GLN A 70 -10.91 1.98 18.66
CA GLN A 70 -9.92 2.38 17.66
C GLN A 70 -9.53 3.85 17.75
N ALA A 71 -10.06 4.61 18.72
CA ALA A 71 -9.96 6.08 18.78
C ALA A 71 -8.52 6.62 18.65
N LEU A 72 -7.57 6.04 19.39
CA LEU A 72 -6.16 6.43 19.32
C LEU A 72 -5.53 6.10 17.96
N THR A 73 -5.86 4.93 17.39
CA THR A 73 -5.41 4.55 16.05
C THR A 73 -5.99 5.49 15.00
N ILE A 74 -7.29 5.80 15.07
CA ILE A 74 -7.99 6.73 14.18
C ILE A 74 -7.33 8.11 14.22
N GLN A 75 -7.05 8.65 15.40
CA GLN A 75 -6.33 9.91 15.56
C GLN A 75 -4.95 9.85 14.90
N ALA A 76 -4.17 8.80 15.20
CA ALA A 76 -2.81 8.65 14.69
C ALA A 76 -2.75 8.59 13.14
N VAL A 77 -3.67 7.84 12.51
CA VAL A 77 -3.71 7.72 11.04
C VAL A 77 -4.26 8.99 10.36
N ILE A 78 -5.10 9.76 11.04
CA ILE A 78 -5.57 11.08 10.56
C ILE A 78 -4.46 12.12 10.66
N ASP A 79 -3.72 12.12 11.78
CA ASP A 79 -2.62 13.06 12.02
C ASP A 79 -1.42 12.81 11.07
N ASP A 80 -1.13 11.55 10.72
CA ASP A 80 -0.14 11.20 9.68
C ASP A 80 -0.67 11.39 8.24
N GLY A 81 -1.95 11.70 8.06
CA GLY A 81 -2.58 11.87 6.74
C GLY A 81 -2.75 10.58 5.95
N TYR A 82 -2.55 9.41 6.59
CA TYR A 82 -2.73 8.10 5.98
C TYR A 82 -4.21 7.79 5.69
N MET A 83 -5.10 8.19 6.61
CA MET A 83 -6.54 7.93 6.51
C MET A 83 -7.37 9.20 6.73
N PRO A 84 -8.54 9.31 6.07
CA PRO A 84 -8.97 8.49 4.94
C PRO A 84 -8.09 8.77 3.69
N PRO A 85 -7.82 7.78 2.84
CA PRO A 85 -6.86 7.93 1.74
C PRO A 85 -7.41 8.90 0.69
N TRP A 86 -6.67 9.99 0.46
CA TRP A 86 -6.96 10.98 -0.58
C TRP A 86 -5.68 11.75 -0.93
N LYS A 87 -5.11 11.50 -2.11
CA LYS A 87 -3.81 12.06 -2.53
C LYS A 87 -3.85 13.41 -3.27
N PRO A 88 -4.94 13.83 -3.95
CA PRO A 88 -4.98 15.12 -4.63
C PRO A 88 -4.84 16.29 -3.64
N VAL A 89 -3.98 17.26 -3.96
CA VAL A 89 -3.74 18.46 -3.14
C VAL A 89 -4.09 19.78 -3.85
N ASN A 90 -4.45 19.75 -5.14
CA ASN A 90 -4.77 20.94 -5.92
C ASN A 90 -6.18 21.49 -5.61
N THR A 91 -6.33 22.82 -5.74
CA THR A 91 -7.58 23.54 -5.46
C THR A 91 -8.28 24.11 -6.70
N ASP A 92 -7.65 24.00 -7.88
CA ASP A 92 -8.18 24.58 -9.13
C ASP A 92 -9.42 23.83 -9.66
N VAL A 93 -9.66 22.61 -9.17
CA VAL A 93 -10.75 21.73 -9.62
C VAL A 93 -11.41 21.05 -8.42
N GLU A 94 -12.68 20.72 -8.57
CA GLU A 94 -13.44 19.96 -7.59
C GLU A 94 -13.57 18.50 -8.06
N PHE A 95 -13.36 17.55 -7.15
CA PHE A 95 -13.55 16.13 -7.39
C PHE A 95 -14.86 15.64 -6.76
N ALA A 96 -15.49 14.65 -7.40
CA ALA A 96 -16.60 13.93 -6.79
C ALA A 96 -16.07 12.95 -5.73
N GLY A 97 -16.85 12.73 -4.66
CA GLY A 97 -16.53 11.72 -3.65
C GLY A 97 -15.28 12.02 -2.82
N VAL A 98 -15.01 13.29 -2.51
CA VAL A 98 -13.88 13.69 -1.65
C VAL A 98 -13.93 12.97 -0.31
N ARG A 99 -12.88 12.21 -0.02
CA ARG A 99 -12.76 11.43 1.23
C ARG A 99 -12.01 12.16 2.32
N SER A 100 -11.12 13.10 1.98
CA SER A 100 -10.30 13.83 2.96
C SER A 100 -11.13 14.57 4.02
N LEU A 101 -10.60 14.64 5.24
CA LEU A 101 -11.12 15.45 6.34
C LEU A 101 -10.56 16.88 6.26
N SER A 102 -11.41 17.88 6.46
CA SER A 102 -10.98 19.27 6.68
C SER A 102 -10.29 19.44 8.05
N GLU A 103 -9.46 20.48 8.20
CA GLU A 103 -8.79 20.76 9.48
C GLU A 103 -9.76 20.97 10.65
N SER A 104 -10.95 21.52 10.38
CA SER A 104 -12.02 21.61 11.38
C SER A 104 -12.58 20.24 11.78
N GLU A 105 -12.81 19.35 10.82
CA GLU A 105 -13.30 17.99 11.10
C GLU A 105 -12.25 17.17 11.86
N LYS A 106 -10.96 17.28 11.49
CA LYS A 106 -9.84 16.65 12.23
C LYS A 106 -9.78 17.15 13.68
N LYS A 107 -9.95 18.45 13.90
CA LYS A 107 -9.94 19.04 15.25
C LYS A 107 -11.07 18.49 16.13
N VAL A 108 -12.27 18.27 15.56
CA VAL A 108 -13.40 17.67 16.28
C VAL A 108 -13.06 16.26 16.75
N ILE A 109 -12.52 15.42 15.86
CA ILE A 109 -12.10 14.05 16.20
C ILE A 109 -11.02 14.08 17.29
N ARG A 110 -9.96 14.88 17.10
CA ARG A 110 -8.86 15.04 18.08
C ARG A 110 -9.39 15.42 19.46
N THR A 111 -10.26 16.41 19.51
CA THR A 111 -10.85 16.91 20.77
C THR A 111 -11.66 15.82 21.48
N TRP A 112 -12.41 15.00 20.74
CA TRP A 112 -13.15 13.87 21.33
C TRP A 112 -12.22 12.79 21.89
N VAL A 113 -11.13 12.47 21.19
CA VAL A 113 -10.12 11.51 21.68
C VAL A 113 -9.41 12.05 22.93
N ASP A 114 -8.99 13.33 22.93
CA ASP A 114 -8.38 14.01 24.08
C ASP A 114 -9.33 14.05 25.30
N GLN A 115 -10.65 14.08 25.07
CA GLN A 115 -11.69 14.00 26.10
C GLN A 115 -11.95 12.56 26.61
N GLY A 116 -11.18 11.58 26.13
CA GLY A 116 -11.23 10.17 26.54
C GLY A 116 -12.11 9.29 25.66
N ALA A 117 -12.51 9.76 24.47
CA ALA A 117 -13.41 9.06 23.54
C ALA A 117 -14.73 8.63 24.20
N LYS A 118 -15.36 9.56 24.93
CA LYS A 118 -16.56 9.30 25.74
C LYS A 118 -17.80 9.02 24.90
N PRO A 119 -18.75 8.20 25.39
CA PRO A 119 -20.01 7.99 24.72
C PRO A 119 -20.85 9.27 24.75
N SER A 120 -21.85 9.31 23.87
CA SER A 120 -22.89 10.35 23.89
C SER A 120 -23.57 10.42 25.25
N LYS A 121 -23.85 11.64 25.72
CA LYS A 121 -24.63 11.87 26.95
C LYS A 121 -26.15 11.79 26.70
N ARG A 122 -26.57 11.64 25.44
CA ARG A 122 -27.99 11.60 25.07
C ARG A 122 -28.58 10.23 25.33
N SER A 123 -29.89 10.20 25.56
CA SER A 123 -30.60 8.93 25.71
C SER A 123 -30.65 8.19 24.36
N PRO A 124 -30.56 6.85 24.32
CA PRO A 124 -30.54 6.06 23.08
C PRO A 124 -31.72 6.27 22.10
N GLY A 125 -32.78 6.98 22.51
CA GLY A 125 -33.95 7.32 21.68
C GLY A 125 -33.95 8.72 21.06
N ASP A 126 -33.01 9.60 21.43
CA ASP A 126 -32.94 11.00 20.96
C ASP A 126 -32.09 11.18 19.69
N VAL A 127 -31.54 10.08 19.16
CA VAL A 127 -30.64 10.08 18.01
C VAL A 127 -31.26 9.21 16.94
N SER A 128 -31.44 9.76 15.74
CA SER A 128 -31.72 8.95 14.55
C SER A 128 -30.63 7.89 14.46
N GLN A 129 -30.96 6.62 14.69
CA GLN A 129 -30.00 5.53 14.54
C GLN A 129 -29.31 5.71 13.19
N PRO A 130 -27.96 5.74 13.13
CA PRO A 130 -27.28 5.88 11.86
C PRO A 130 -27.81 4.79 10.94
N THR A 131 -27.98 5.10 9.65
CA THR A 131 -28.30 4.10 8.64
C THR A 131 -27.23 3.03 8.71
N VAL A 132 -27.46 1.99 9.50
CA VAL A 132 -26.53 0.89 9.61
C VAL A 132 -26.56 0.25 8.23
N LEU A 133 -25.47 0.40 7.47
CA LEU A 133 -25.23 -0.35 6.26
C LEU A 133 -25.08 -1.82 6.69
N THR A 134 -26.22 -2.47 6.94
CA THR A 134 -26.36 -3.79 7.57
C THR A 134 -26.15 -4.93 6.59
N GLY A 135 -26.11 -4.67 5.28
CA GLY A 135 -26.13 -5.72 4.27
C GLY A 135 -24.81 -5.86 3.51
N GLU A 136 -24.13 -6.99 3.68
CA GLU A 136 -23.16 -7.53 2.72
C GLU A 136 -23.80 -7.93 1.37
N THR A 137 -25.13 -7.83 1.24
CA THR A 137 -25.88 -8.38 0.11
C THR A 137 -26.11 -7.41 -1.04
N LYS A 138 -26.23 -6.10 -0.78
CA LYS A 138 -26.56 -5.10 -1.82
C LYS A 138 -25.33 -4.51 -2.49
N TRP A 139 -25.46 -4.20 -3.78
CA TRP A 139 -24.43 -3.46 -4.51
C TRP A 139 -24.47 -1.98 -4.11
N SER A 140 -23.30 -1.34 -4.04
CA SER A 140 -23.19 0.04 -3.53
C SER A 140 -23.93 1.04 -4.42
N LEU A 141 -24.00 0.76 -5.73
CA LEU A 141 -24.75 1.58 -6.67
C LEU A 141 -26.26 1.28 -6.72
N GLU A 142 -26.74 0.24 -6.03
CA GLU A 142 -28.13 -0.21 -6.12
C GLU A 142 -29.14 0.85 -5.69
N GLU A 143 -28.80 1.65 -4.67
CA GLU A 143 -29.65 2.73 -4.19
C GLU A 143 -29.81 3.87 -5.19
N THR A 144 -28.80 4.07 -6.05
CA THR A 144 -28.77 5.18 -7.01
C THR A 144 -29.19 4.80 -8.42
N LEU A 145 -28.90 3.55 -8.85
CA LEU A 145 -29.13 3.08 -10.21
C LEU A 145 -30.15 1.93 -10.30
N GLY A 146 -30.63 1.41 -9.16
CA GLY A 146 -31.38 0.15 -9.13
C GLY A 146 -30.46 -1.08 -9.19
N PRO A 147 -30.99 -2.31 -9.28
CA PRO A 147 -30.18 -3.52 -9.32
C PRO A 147 -29.28 -3.57 -10.58
N PRO A 148 -28.12 -4.25 -10.54
CA PRO A 148 -27.29 -4.42 -11.73
C PRO A 148 -28.05 -5.10 -12.87
N ASP A 149 -27.86 -4.62 -14.10
CA ASP A 149 -28.42 -5.24 -15.30
C ASP A 149 -27.79 -6.61 -15.60
N LEU A 150 -26.52 -6.76 -15.24
CA LEU A 150 -25.75 -7.98 -15.44
C LEU A 150 -24.77 -8.17 -14.28
N VAL A 151 -24.74 -9.39 -13.73
CA VAL A 151 -23.70 -9.82 -12.79
C VAL A 151 -22.95 -10.98 -13.43
N VAL A 152 -21.64 -10.83 -13.61
CA VAL A 152 -20.74 -11.88 -14.11
C VAL A 152 -19.77 -12.32 -13.03
N LYS A 153 -19.37 -13.60 -13.05
CA LYS A 153 -18.52 -14.20 -12.01
C LYS A 153 -17.31 -14.91 -12.61
N MET A 154 -16.22 -14.94 -11.87
CA MET A 154 -15.07 -15.79 -12.18
C MET A 154 -15.50 -17.28 -12.26
N PRO A 155 -15.26 -17.96 -13.41
CA PRO A 155 -15.73 -19.34 -13.60
C PRO A 155 -15.14 -20.36 -12.63
N ARG A 156 -13.90 -20.11 -12.16
CA ARG A 156 -13.19 -20.96 -11.20
C ARG A 156 -12.48 -20.10 -10.17
N PRO A 157 -12.44 -20.54 -8.90
CA PRO A 157 -11.67 -19.86 -7.86
C PRO A 157 -10.17 -19.99 -8.11
N PHE A 158 -9.43 -18.95 -7.72
CA PHE A 158 -7.98 -18.90 -7.78
C PHE A 158 -7.38 -18.83 -6.37
N ALA A 159 -6.41 -19.70 -6.07
CA ALA A 159 -5.73 -19.71 -4.77
C ALA A 159 -4.67 -18.59 -4.72
N VAL A 160 -4.87 -17.62 -3.84
CA VAL A 160 -3.90 -16.56 -3.53
C VAL A 160 -3.01 -17.06 -2.38
N PRO A 161 -1.67 -17.09 -2.55
CA PRO A 161 -0.76 -17.57 -1.52
C PRO A 161 -0.72 -16.63 -0.30
N ALA A 162 -0.33 -17.17 0.85
CA ALA A 162 -0.18 -16.41 2.10
C ALA A 162 1.00 -15.44 2.09
N ASP A 163 2.06 -15.81 1.38
CA ASP A 163 3.35 -15.13 1.32
C ASP A 163 3.95 -15.33 -0.09
N GLY A 164 4.98 -14.56 -0.41
CA GLY A 164 5.69 -14.57 -1.68
C GLY A 164 5.67 -13.21 -2.38
N PRO A 165 6.24 -13.14 -3.60
CA PRO A 165 6.21 -11.93 -4.39
C PRO A 165 4.79 -11.60 -4.87
N ASP A 166 4.59 -10.34 -5.23
CA ASP A 166 3.35 -9.87 -5.86
C ASP A 166 2.96 -10.71 -7.08
N LEU A 167 1.67 -10.97 -7.21
CA LEU A 167 1.13 -11.81 -8.27
C LEU A 167 0.27 -10.99 -9.24
N TYR A 168 0.62 -11.02 -10.54
CA TYR A 168 -0.22 -10.45 -11.60
C TYR A 168 -0.92 -11.53 -12.40
N ARG A 169 -2.25 -11.52 -12.37
CA ARG A 169 -3.08 -12.52 -13.03
C ARG A 169 -4.29 -11.90 -13.72
N SER A 170 -4.62 -12.39 -14.91
CA SER A 170 -5.77 -11.94 -15.69
C SER A 170 -6.86 -13.00 -15.69
N PHE A 171 -8.06 -12.64 -15.23
CA PHE A 171 -9.23 -13.51 -15.20
C PHE A 171 -10.23 -13.09 -16.29
N ILE A 172 -10.96 -14.08 -16.81
CA ILE A 172 -11.93 -13.88 -17.89
C ILE A 172 -13.32 -14.06 -17.30
N PHE A 173 -14.17 -13.06 -17.53
CA PHE A 173 -15.58 -13.04 -17.17
C PHE A 173 -16.40 -13.23 -18.46
N PRO A 174 -16.99 -14.42 -18.66
CA PRO A 174 -17.86 -14.65 -19.80
C PRO A 174 -19.10 -13.76 -19.72
N VAL A 175 -19.36 -12.97 -20.77
CA VAL A 175 -20.53 -12.07 -20.83
C VAL A 175 -21.53 -12.54 -21.89
N ALA A 176 -21.06 -12.82 -23.11
CA ALA A 176 -21.84 -13.43 -24.20
C ALA A 176 -23.18 -12.72 -24.54
N LEU A 177 -23.18 -11.37 -24.56
CA LEU A 177 -24.36 -10.59 -24.94
C LEU A 177 -24.68 -10.71 -26.44
N PRO A 178 -25.97 -10.77 -26.83
CA PRO A 178 -26.37 -10.90 -28.23
C PRO A 178 -26.27 -9.59 -29.04
N ASN A 179 -26.26 -8.43 -28.36
CA ASN A 179 -26.20 -7.11 -28.98
C ASN A 179 -25.19 -6.24 -28.23
N ASP A 180 -24.67 -5.21 -28.91
CA ASP A 180 -23.85 -4.19 -28.30
C ASP A 180 -24.58 -3.50 -27.14
N ARG A 181 -23.87 -3.24 -26.05
CA ARG A 181 -24.36 -2.49 -24.89
C ARG A 181 -23.37 -1.40 -24.50
N TRP A 182 -23.85 -0.48 -23.67
CA TRP A 182 -23.09 0.69 -23.23
C TRP A 182 -23.04 0.71 -21.71
N ILE A 183 -21.85 0.53 -21.14
CA ILE A 183 -21.63 0.42 -19.71
C ILE A 183 -21.64 1.82 -19.08
N LYS A 184 -22.57 2.06 -18.16
CA LYS A 184 -22.70 3.29 -17.37
C LYS A 184 -21.87 3.25 -16.10
N ALA A 185 -21.81 2.09 -15.46
CA ALA A 185 -21.05 1.86 -14.23
C ALA A 185 -20.65 0.39 -14.10
N MET A 186 -19.60 0.13 -13.34
CA MET A 186 -19.16 -1.21 -12.95
C MET A 186 -18.79 -1.22 -11.47
N GLU A 187 -19.11 -2.30 -10.78
CA GLU A 187 -18.74 -2.51 -9.38
C GLU A 187 -18.16 -3.91 -9.19
N LEU A 188 -16.96 -3.99 -8.61
CA LEU A 188 -16.28 -5.24 -8.30
C LEU A 188 -16.60 -5.67 -6.87
N ARG A 189 -16.94 -6.94 -6.70
CA ARG A 189 -17.06 -7.61 -5.41
C ARG A 189 -16.04 -8.75 -5.35
N PRO A 190 -14.83 -8.49 -4.82
CA PRO A 190 -13.82 -9.53 -4.69
C PRO A 190 -14.06 -10.39 -3.45
N SER A 191 -13.67 -11.67 -3.52
CA SER A 191 -13.69 -12.55 -2.34
C SER A 191 -12.41 -12.41 -1.51
N SER A 192 -11.28 -12.06 -2.14
CA SER A 192 -9.99 -11.84 -1.48
C SER A 192 -9.67 -10.35 -1.28
N ARG A 193 -10.65 -9.56 -0.78
CA ARG A 193 -10.57 -8.07 -0.69
C ARG A 193 -9.27 -7.52 -0.10
N GLY A 194 -8.69 -8.19 0.91
CA GLY A 194 -7.44 -7.76 1.54
C GLY A 194 -6.19 -8.01 0.70
N ALA A 195 -6.21 -8.97 -0.22
CA ALA A 195 -5.07 -9.31 -1.06
C ALA A 195 -5.09 -8.65 -2.45
N ILE A 196 -6.22 -8.12 -2.92
CA ILE A 196 -6.24 -7.38 -4.18
C ILE A 196 -5.68 -5.99 -3.94
N HIS A 197 -4.55 -5.70 -4.55
CA HIS A 197 -3.92 -4.38 -4.54
C HIS A 197 -4.57 -3.45 -5.58
N HIS A 198 -4.84 -3.96 -6.79
CA HIS A 198 -5.75 -3.32 -7.75
C HIS A 198 -6.27 -4.32 -8.77
N ALA A 199 -7.35 -3.97 -9.46
CA ALA A 199 -7.85 -4.68 -10.62
C ALA A 199 -8.17 -3.70 -11.76
N LEU A 200 -7.88 -4.09 -13.01
CA LEU A 200 -8.13 -3.29 -14.21
C LEU A 200 -9.03 -4.09 -15.15
N PHE A 201 -10.04 -3.43 -15.71
CA PHE A 201 -11.04 -4.07 -16.57
C PHE A 201 -10.79 -3.74 -18.05
N PHE A 202 -10.88 -4.75 -18.91
CA PHE A 202 -10.71 -4.61 -20.35
C PHE A 202 -11.74 -5.40 -21.13
N VAL A 203 -12.12 -4.90 -22.30
CA VAL A 203 -12.96 -5.64 -23.26
C VAL A 203 -12.10 -6.62 -24.07
N ASP A 204 -12.50 -7.88 -24.12
CA ASP A 204 -12.09 -8.83 -25.16
C ASP A 204 -13.21 -8.97 -26.20
N PRO A 205 -13.14 -8.24 -27.32
CA PRO A 205 -14.27 -8.12 -28.25
C PRO A 205 -14.65 -9.45 -28.93
N ASN A 206 -13.74 -10.43 -28.95
CA ASN A 206 -13.91 -11.66 -29.70
C ASN A 206 -13.82 -12.92 -28.82
N ALA A 207 -13.81 -12.74 -27.50
CA ALA A 207 -13.65 -13.82 -26.51
C ALA A 207 -12.45 -14.75 -26.76
N ARG A 208 -11.40 -14.27 -27.45
CA ARG A 208 -10.25 -15.10 -27.85
C ARG A 208 -9.37 -15.47 -26.68
N SER A 209 -9.41 -14.68 -25.61
CA SER A 209 -8.64 -14.94 -24.40
C SER A 209 -9.05 -16.24 -23.72
N ARG A 210 -10.24 -16.78 -23.99
CA ARG A 210 -10.66 -18.12 -23.51
C ARG A 210 -9.71 -19.24 -23.94
N GLN A 211 -8.99 -19.06 -25.05
CA GLN A 211 -8.00 -20.02 -25.55
C GLN A 211 -6.65 -19.94 -24.82
N ARG A 212 -6.45 -18.92 -23.97
CA ARG A 212 -5.23 -18.76 -23.18
C ARG A 212 -5.31 -19.64 -21.95
N LEU A 213 -4.63 -20.77 -22.04
CA LEU A 213 -4.47 -21.69 -20.93
C LEU A 213 -3.23 -21.29 -20.13
N ASP A 214 -3.37 -21.26 -18.80
CA ASP A 214 -2.22 -21.30 -17.92
C ASP A 214 -1.50 -22.65 -18.10
N PRO A 215 -0.16 -22.67 -18.20
CA PRO A 215 0.61 -23.91 -18.35
C PRO A 215 0.36 -24.94 -17.25
N ASN A 216 -0.01 -24.49 -16.05
CA ASN A 216 -0.27 -25.32 -14.87
C ASN A 216 -1.78 -25.52 -14.64
N GLY A 217 -2.65 -25.15 -15.59
CA GLY A 217 -4.10 -25.33 -15.50
C GLY A 217 -4.83 -24.38 -14.54
N GLN A 218 -4.12 -23.39 -13.98
CA GLN A 218 -4.68 -22.39 -13.07
C GLN A 218 -5.70 -21.48 -13.80
N PRO A 219 -6.75 -20.97 -13.14
CA PRO A 219 -7.72 -20.06 -13.77
C PRO A 219 -7.08 -18.79 -14.32
N GLY A 220 -7.45 -18.36 -15.52
CA GLY A 220 -6.87 -17.16 -16.14
C GLY A 220 -5.44 -17.36 -16.67
N PHE A 221 -4.70 -16.27 -16.88
CA PHE A 221 -3.33 -16.29 -17.40
C PHE A 221 -2.45 -15.20 -16.74
N SER A 222 -1.13 -15.37 -16.75
CA SER A 222 -0.20 -14.48 -16.03
C SER A 222 0.22 -13.22 -16.79
N GLY A 223 0.54 -12.16 -16.03
CA GLY A 223 1.17 -10.92 -16.50
C GLY A 223 0.28 -9.98 -17.34
N MET A 224 0.89 -8.95 -17.95
CA MET A 224 0.19 -7.94 -18.79
C MET A 224 -0.21 -8.45 -20.19
N SER A 225 -0.30 -9.77 -20.39
CA SER A 225 -0.59 -10.33 -21.71
C SER A 225 -1.98 -9.93 -22.23
N PHE A 226 -2.87 -9.43 -21.37
CA PHE A 226 -4.19 -8.86 -21.73
C PHE A 226 -4.10 -7.68 -22.72
N LEU A 227 -2.98 -6.93 -22.72
CA LEU A 227 -2.75 -5.84 -23.67
C LEU A 227 -2.65 -6.34 -25.10
N SER A 228 -2.40 -7.62 -25.31
CA SER A 228 -2.43 -8.26 -26.62
C SER A 228 -3.61 -9.22 -26.69
N VAL A 229 -4.42 -9.18 -27.75
CA VAL A 229 -5.29 -10.32 -28.07
C VAL A 229 -4.47 -11.33 -28.87
N ALA A 230 -4.70 -12.63 -28.64
CA ALA A 230 -4.04 -13.68 -29.41
C ALA A 230 -4.22 -13.44 -30.93
N GLY A 231 -3.08 -13.33 -31.64
CA GLY A 231 -3.02 -13.06 -33.08
C GLY A 231 -2.88 -11.58 -33.49
N GLU A 232 -2.84 -10.61 -32.56
CA GLU A 232 -2.76 -9.18 -32.90
C GLU A 232 -1.33 -8.58 -32.87
N GLY A 233 -0.32 -9.29 -32.34
CA GLY A 233 1.07 -8.83 -32.26
C GLY A 233 1.23 -7.48 -31.52
N ILE A 234 2.25 -6.69 -31.88
CA ILE A 234 2.52 -5.35 -31.28
C ILE A 234 1.34 -4.37 -31.48
N ARG A 235 0.54 -4.52 -32.56
CA ARG A 235 -0.68 -3.72 -32.80
C ARG A 235 -1.76 -3.96 -31.74
N GLY A 236 -1.77 -5.14 -31.11
CA GLY A 236 -2.65 -5.45 -29.98
C GLY A 236 -2.38 -4.53 -28.79
N ILE A 237 -1.11 -4.31 -28.44
CA ILE A 237 -0.70 -3.49 -27.28
C ILE A 237 -1.26 -2.06 -27.37
N THR A 238 -1.19 -1.45 -28.56
CA THR A 238 -1.75 -0.11 -28.78
C THR A 238 -3.28 -0.06 -28.74
N LYS A 239 -3.97 -1.17 -29.00
CA LYS A 239 -5.44 -1.26 -28.94
C LYS A 239 -5.95 -1.69 -27.56
N GLY A 240 -5.17 -2.45 -26.78
CA GLY A 240 -5.52 -2.91 -25.44
C GLY A 240 -5.80 -1.75 -24.49
N PHE A 241 -4.98 -0.69 -24.53
CA PHE A 241 -5.20 0.52 -23.72
C PHE A 241 -6.48 1.28 -24.08
N SER A 242 -6.92 1.25 -25.34
CA SER A 242 -8.19 1.85 -25.77
C SER A 242 -9.43 1.01 -25.43
N ARG A 243 -9.25 -0.21 -24.88
CA ARG A 243 -10.33 -1.13 -24.48
C ARG A 243 -10.57 -1.13 -22.96
N GLY A 244 -9.99 -0.18 -22.23
CA GLY A 244 -10.13 -0.07 -20.77
C GLY A 244 -11.55 0.30 -20.35
N LEU A 245 -12.10 -0.46 -19.41
CA LEU A 245 -13.42 -0.24 -18.82
C LEU A 245 -13.36 0.46 -17.45
N GLY A 246 -12.16 0.80 -16.98
CA GLY A 246 -11.90 1.37 -15.67
C GLY A 246 -11.07 0.42 -14.81
N GLY A 247 -11.02 0.69 -13.51
CA GLY A 247 -10.29 -0.11 -12.55
C GLY A 247 -10.93 -0.06 -11.17
N TYR A 248 -10.40 -0.90 -10.30
CA TYR A 248 -10.74 -1.00 -8.89
C TYR A 248 -9.44 -0.92 -8.10
N VAL A 249 -9.44 -0.05 -7.09
CA VAL A 249 -8.47 -0.10 -6.00
C VAL A 249 -9.22 -0.31 -4.69
N PRO A 250 -8.63 -0.99 -3.69
CA PRO A 250 -9.13 -1.01 -2.33
C PRO A 250 -9.72 0.34 -1.90
N GLY A 251 -10.95 0.34 -1.38
CA GLY A 251 -11.58 1.55 -0.85
C GLY A 251 -11.98 2.62 -1.87
N SER A 252 -11.78 2.39 -3.18
CA SER A 252 -12.43 3.22 -4.21
C SER A 252 -13.95 3.10 -4.09
N THR A 253 -14.64 4.23 -4.28
CA THR A 253 -16.11 4.24 -4.34
C THR A 253 -16.53 4.06 -5.79
N PRO A 254 -17.33 3.03 -6.12
CA PRO A 254 -17.82 2.87 -7.48
C PRO A 254 -18.70 4.08 -7.83
N ASN A 255 -18.49 4.65 -9.02
CA ASN A 255 -19.25 5.81 -9.49
C ASN A 255 -19.81 5.54 -10.89
N ALA A 256 -21.03 6.01 -11.11
CA ALA A 256 -21.59 6.07 -12.46
C ALA A 256 -20.87 7.15 -13.27
N LEU A 257 -20.64 6.90 -14.56
CA LEU A 257 -20.18 7.95 -15.45
C LEU A 257 -21.24 9.08 -15.49
N PRO A 258 -20.84 10.37 -15.59
CA PRO A 258 -21.80 11.47 -15.59
C PRO A 258 -22.69 11.48 -16.85
N GLU A 259 -23.78 12.24 -16.82
CA GLU A 259 -24.64 12.58 -17.97
C GLU A 259 -25.08 11.35 -18.80
N ASP A 260 -24.81 11.32 -20.10
CA ASP A 260 -25.10 10.22 -21.03
C ASP A 260 -23.84 9.42 -21.39
N TYR A 261 -22.69 9.67 -20.74
CA TYR A 261 -21.46 8.93 -21.03
C TYR A 261 -21.59 7.47 -20.64
N ALA A 262 -21.02 6.62 -21.49
CA ALA A 262 -20.95 5.18 -21.30
C ALA A 262 -19.77 4.59 -22.10
N ARG A 263 -19.27 3.43 -21.68
CA ARG A 263 -18.20 2.69 -22.36
C ARG A 263 -18.79 1.59 -23.25
N HIS A 264 -18.25 1.40 -24.45
CA HIS A 264 -18.77 0.41 -25.40
C HIS A 264 -18.44 -1.02 -24.98
N LEU A 265 -19.44 -1.90 -24.99
CA LEU A 265 -19.29 -3.34 -24.81
C LEU A 265 -19.89 -4.06 -26.04
N PRO A 266 -19.05 -4.55 -26.97
CA PRO A 266 -19.52 -5.23 -28.18
C PRO A 266 -20.28 -6.53 -27.90
N ALA A 267 -21.20 -6.90 -28.79
CA ALA A 267 -21.85 -8.21 -28.80
C ALA A 267 -20.80 -9.35 -28.85
N GLY A 268 -21.06 -10.44 -28.12
CA GLY A 268 -20.18 -11.61 -28.08
C GLY A 268 -18.83 -11.42 -27.37
N SER A 269 -18.61 -10.25 -26.74
CA SER A 269 -17.38 -9.96 -26.00
C SER A 269 -17.34 -10.62 -24.62
N ASP A 270 -16.14 -10.68 -24.04
CA ASP A 270 -15.89 -10.99 -22.65
C ASP A 270 -15.24 -9.78 -21.95
N ILE A 271 -15.29 -9.78 -20.62
CA ILE A 271 -14.52 -8.84 -19.80
C ILE A 271 -13.29 -9.55 -19.23
N ILE A 272 -12.12 -8.92 -19.36
CA ILE A 272 -10.89 -9.36 -18.71
C ILE A 272 -10.66 -8.48 -17.49
N MET A 273 -10.45 -9.09 -16.34
CA MET A 273 -9.98 -8.42 -15.13
C MET A 273 -8.51 -8.79 -14.92
N GLN A 274 -7.60 -7.84 -15.10
CA GLN A 274 -6.24 -8.00 -14.62
C GLN A 274 -6.21 -7.65 -13.14
N THR A 275 -5.67 -8.52 -12.30
CA THR A 275 -5.56 -8.33 -10.87
C THR A 275 -4.11 -8.40 -10.45
N HIS A 276 -3.71 -7.45 -9.62
CA HIS A 276 -2.45 -7.45 -8.89
C HIS A 276 -2.76 -7.84 -7.44
N PHE A 277 -2.22 -8.96 -6.99
CA PHE A 277 -2.37 -9.43 -5.61
C PHE A 277 -1.11 -9.14 -4.80
N HIS A 278 -1.34 -8.68 -3.57
CA HIS A 278 -0.35 -8.54 -2.51
C HIS A 278 -0.68 -9.56 -1.39
N PRO A 279 0.14 -10.59 -1.17
CA PRO A 279 -0.08 -11.54 -0.08
C PRO A 279 -0.16 -10.87 1.29
N ILE A 280 -1.09 -11.32 2.14
CA ILE A 280 -1.42 -10.66 3.43
C ILE A 280 -1.11 -11.51 4.66
N GLY A 281 -0.27 -12.53 4.54
CA GLY A 281 0.11 -13.42 5.63
C GLY A 281 -0.83 -14.61 5.86
N ARG A 282 -1.91 -14.75 5.07
CA ARG A 282 -2.78 -15.93 5.06
C ARG A 282 -3.25 -16.30 3.65
N PRO A 283 -3.44 -17.60 3.33
CA PRO A 283 -3.94 -17.99 2.02
C PRO A 283 -5.39 -17.55 1.87
N LEU A 284 -5.76 -17.13 0.65
CA LEU A 284 -7.12 -16.72 0.32
C LEU A 284 -7.58 -17.41 -0.97
N GLU A 285 -8.89 -17.43 -1.17
CA GLU A 285 -9.49 -17.84 -2.43
C GLU A 285 -10.13 -16.64 -3.12
N GLU A 286 -9.77 -16.42 -4.38
CA GLU A 286 -10.29 -15.34 -5.21
C GLU A 286 -11.31 -15.86 -6.25
N GLN A 287 -12.54 -15.38 -6.17
CA GLN A 287 -13.63 -15.66 -7.09
C GLN A 287 -14.59 -14.47 -7.21
N SER A 288 -14.06 -13.34 -7.70
CA SER A 288 -14.78 -12.08 -7.88
C SER A 288 -16.08 -12.21 -8.67
N GLU A 289 -17.02 -11.34 -8.29
CA GLU A 289 -18.22 -10.99 -9.04
C GLU A 289 -18.14 -9.54 -9.51
N LEU A 290 -18.69 -9.27 -10.69
CA LEU A 290 -18.67 -7.96 -11.32
C LEU A 290 -20.10 -7.59 -11.71
N ALA A 291 -20.61 -6.53 -11.07
CA ALA A 291 -21.87 -5.90 -11.43
C ALA A 291 -21.64 -4.90 -12.56
N VAL A 292 -22.50 -4.95 -13.58
CA VAL A 292 -22.47 -4.08 -14.76
C VAL A 292 -23.83 -3.41 -14.90
N TYR A 293 -23.80 -2.09 -15.00
CA TYR A 293 -24.97 -1.23 -15.22
C TYR A 293 -24.89 -0.66 -16.63
N PHE A 294 -25.94 -0.80 -17.41
CA PHE A 294 -26.01 -0.32 -18.77
C PHE A 294 -26.75 1.01 -18.88
N SER A 295 -26.35 1.81 -19.87
CA SER A 295 -27.14 2.93 -20.38
C SER A 295 -28.18 2.40 -21.38
N ASP A 296 -29.36 3.02 -21.38
CA ASP A 296 -30.44 2.73 -22.33
C ASP A 296 -30.13 3.23 -23.75
N GLN A 297 -29.26 4.24 -23.87
CA GLN A 297 -28.90 4.87 -25.14
C GLN A 297 -27.38 4.86 -25.36
N PRO A 298 -26.91 4.77 -26.62
CA PRO A 298 -25.51 5.03 -26.94
C PRO A 298 -25.12 6.46 -26.51
N PRO A 299 -23.90 6.66 -26.00
CA PRO A 299 -23.45 8.00 -25.60
C PRO A 299 -23.30 8.87 -26.84
N ALA A 300 -23.65 10.16 -26.73
CA ALA A 300 -23.40 11.10 -27.82
C ALA A 300 -21.89 11.21 -28.14
N ASN A 301 -21.04 11.15 -27.11
CA ASN A 301 -19.59 11.23 -27.21
C ASN A 301 -18.90 10.08 -26.47
N GLN A 302 -17.85 9.53 -27.06
CA GLN A 302 -17.05 8.47 -26.42
C GLN A 302 -15.96 9.05 -25.52
N ILE A 303 -15.74 8.40 -24.38
CA ILE A 303 -14.59 8.67 -23.51
C ILE A 303 -13.33 8.09 -24.16
N VAL A 304 -12.28 8.91 -24.22
CA VAL A 304 -10.97 8.56 -24.79
C VAL A 304 -9.88 8.88 -23.74
N PRO A 305 -9.04 7.91 -23.37
CA PRO A 305 -7.94 8.16 -22.44
C PRO A 305 -6.76 8.86 -23.14
N VAL A 306 -6.31 9.98 -22.58
CA VAL A 306 -5.08 10.68 -22.96
C VAL A 306 -4.00 10.36 -21.92
N GLN A 307 -3.09 9.45 -22.26
CA GLN A 307 -1.99 9.04 -21.38
C GLN A 307 -0.69 9.80 -21.69
N ILE A 308 -0.14 10.47 -20.67
CA ILE A 308 1.04 11.33 -20.76
C ILE A 308 1.97 11.04 -19.58
N PRO A 309 3.24 10.63 -19.79
CA PRO A 309 3.79 10.16 -21.06
C PRO A 309 3.08 8.89 -21.58
N SER A 310 3.01 8.71 -22.89
CA SER A 310 2.31 7.56 -23.48
C SER A 310 3.01 6.23 -23.18
N LEU A 311 2.22 5.16 -23.02
CA LEU A 311 2.69 3.82 -22.67
C LEU A 311 3.53 3.79 -21.39
N PHE A 312 3.06 4.46 -20.34
CA PHE A 312 3.70 4.52 -19.04
C PHE A 312 5.17 4.97 -19.09
N GLY A 313 5.48 5.93 -19.95
CA GLY A 313 6.84 6.46 -20.05
C GLY A 313 7.83 5.55 -20.77
N ILE A 314 7.38 4.54 -21.54
CA ILE A 314 8.31 3.72 -22.32
C ILE A 314 9.17 4.57 -23.27
N GLY A 315 8.66 5.69 -23.78
CA GLY A 315 9.43 6.61 -24.63
C GLY A 315 10.08 7.78 -23.87
N ALA A 316 9.85 7.90 -22.56
CA ALA A 316 10.21 9.07 -21.75
C ALA A 316 11.65 9.06 -21.24
N GLY A 317 12.41 7.97 -21.48
CA GLY A 317 13.84 7.91 -21.14
C GLY A 317 14.15 7.71 -19.65
N ILE A 318 13.27 7.07 -18.88
CA ILE A 318 13.49 6.78 -17.45
C ILE A 318 14.79 5.97 -17.25
N ASP A 319 15.81 6.62 -16.68
CA ASP A 319 17.08 6.05 -16.22
C ASP A 319 17.57 6.86 -15.00
N ILE A 320 17.12 6.43 -13.82
CA ILE A 320 17.28 7.12 -12.53
C ILE A 320 18.59 6.65 -11.87
N PRO A 321 19.62 7.51 -11.73
CA PRO A 321 20.85 7.14 -11.04
C PRO A 321 20.61 6.74 -9.57
N ALA A 322 21.46 5.87 -9.03
CA ALA A 322 21.48 5.59 -7.60
C ALA A 322 21.80 6.87 -6.81
N GLY A 323 21.04 7.16 -5.76
CA GLY A 323 21.23 8.34 -4.91
C GLY A 323 20.63 9.65 -5.44
N GLU A 324 19.96 9.63 -6.60
CA GLU A 324 19.34 10.83 -7.17
C GLU A 324 18.02 11.17 -6.45
N ALA A 325 17.90 12.36 -5.89
CA ALA A 325 16.77 12.74 -5.04
C ALA A 325 15.58 13.33 -5.81
N ASP A 326 15.82 13.96 -6.96
CA ASP A 326 14.82 14.75 -7.70
C ASP A 326 14.89 14.51 -9.22
N TYR A 327 15.02 13.25 -9.62
CA TYR A 327 14.98 12.90 -11.04
C TYR A 327 13.60 13.20 -11.61
N THR A 328 13.53 14.02 -12.66
CA THR A 328 12.26 14.51 -13.20
C THR A 328 12.10 14.08 -14.66
N ILE A 329 10.92 13.59 -15.01
CA ILE A 329 10.50 13.41 -16.41
C ILE A 329 9.28 14.27 -16.71
N GLU A 330 9.23 14.80 -17.92
CA GLU A 330 8.15 15.65 -18.39
C GLU A 330 7.70 15.21 -19.79
N ASP A 331 6.40 15.33 -20.05
CA ASP A 331 5.84 15.17 -21.39
C ASP A 331 4.59 16.05 -21.55
N SER A 332 4.23 16.36 -22.78
CA SER A 332 3.05 17.20 -23.06
C SER A 332 2.25 16.74 -24.26
N PHE A 333 0.97 17.09 -24.28
CA PHE A 333 0.06 16.84 -25.39
C PHE A 333 -0.82 18.05 -25.62
N GLU A 334 -0.91 18.51 -26.86
CA GLU A 334 -1.81 19.58 -27.26
C GLU A 334 -3.13 18.99 -27.77
N LEU A 335 -4.25 19.48 -27.25
CA LEU A 335 -5.58 19.00 -27.64
C LEU A 335 -5.93 19.44 -29.07
N PRO A 336 -6.25 18.51 -29.98
CA PRO A 336 -6.54 18.84 -31.38
C PRO A 336 -7.96 19.43 -31.59
N VAL A 337 -8.83 19.26 -30.59
CA VAL A 337 -10.27 19.58 -30.62
C VAL A 337 -10.72 20.01 -29.22
N ASP A 338 -11.89 20.63 -29.11
CA ASP A 338 -12.51 20.93 -27.83
C ASP A 338 -12.94 19.63 -27.14
N VAL A 339 -12.61 19.48 -25.86
CA VAL A 339 -12.96 18.29 -25.07
C VAL A 339 -13.53 18.65 -23.70
N ARG A 340 -14.23 17.70 -23.10
CA ARG A 340 -14.59 17.70 -21.69
C ARG A 340 -13.72 16.68 -20.97
N ALA A 341 -12.99 17.10 -19.96
CA ALA A 341 -12.27 16.19 -19.07
C ALA A 341 -13.21 15.65 -17.99
N ILE A 342 -13.17 14.33 -17.77
CA ILE A 342 -14.17 13.60 -16.97
C ILE A 342 -13.54 13.03 -15.70
N GLU A 343 -12.41 12.34 -15.84
CA GLU A 343 -11.67 11.73 -14.74
C GLU A 343 -10.17 11.79 -15.04
N VAL A 344 -9.36 11.82 -13.99
CA VAL A 344 -7.90 11.88 -14.06
C VAL A 344 -7.28 10.92 -13.05
N GLY A 345 -6.20 10.25 -13.43
CA GLY A 345 -5.49 9.33 -12.54
C GLY A 345 -3.99 9.29 -12.83
N GLY A 346 -3.23 8.83 -11.83
CA GLY A 346 -1.78 8.67 -11.89
C GLY A 346 -1.35 7.20 -11.86
N HIS A 347 -0.18 6.91 -12.40
CA HIS A 347 0.49 5.62 -12.29
C HIS A 347 2.01 5.80 -12.31
N ALA A 348 2.70 5.25 -11.31
CA ALA A 348 4.15 5.14 -11.23
C ALA A 348 4.52 4.04 -10.21
N HIS A 349 5.80 3.63 -10.15
CA HIS A 349 6.24 2.68 -9.13
C HIS A 349 6.87 3.36 -7.91
N TYR A 350 7.65 2.59 -7.13
CA TYR A 350 8.09 2.94 -5.79
C TYR A 350 8.94 4.21 -5.68
N LEU A 351 9.71 4.55 -6.72
CA LEU A 351 10.61 5.70 -6.64
C LEU A 351 9.90 7.02 -6.89
N CYS A 352 8.73 7.00 -7.54
CA CYS A 352 7.97 8.23 -7.77
C CYS A 352 7.52 8.80 -6.42
N LYS A 353 7.69 10.11 -6.24
CA LYS A 353 7.22 10.82 -5.05
C LYS A 353 6.19 11.89 -5.36
N LYS A 354 6.22 12.46 -6.57
CA LYS A 354 5.30 13.54 -6.97
C LYS A 354 4.85 13.42 -8.41
N MET A 355 3.63 13.84 -8.67
CA MET A 355 3.10 13.97 -10.02
C MET A 355 2.13 15.14 -10.17
N CYS A 356 2.18 15.81 -11.31
CA CYS A 356 1.30 16.92 -11.61
C CYS A 356 0.88 16.91 -13.09
N LEU A 357 -0.42 17.08 -13.35
CA LEU A 357 -0.99 17.34 -14.66
C LEU A 357 -1.54 18.77 -14.68
N THR A 358 -0.94 19.64 -15.49
CA THR A 358 -1.38 21.03 -15.70
C THR A 358 -1.97 21.19 -17.10
N ALA A 359 -3.10 21.89 -17.20
CA ALA A 359 -3.68 22.33 -18.47
C ALA A 359 -3.41 23.83 -18.66
N THR A 360 -2.68 24.19 -19.72
CA THR A 360 -2.51 25.59 -20.15
C THR A 360 -3.48 25.87 -21.29
N LEU A 361 -4.46 26.72 -21.05
CA LEU A 361 -5.49 27.13 -22.02
C LEU A 361 -4.88 28.03 -23.12
N PRO A 362 -5.55 28.18 -24.28
CA PRO A 362 -5.06 29.01 -25.39
C PRO A 362 -4.87 30.49 -25.05
N ASP A 363 -5.57 31.00 -24.03
CA ASP A 363 -5.43 32.36 -23.52
C ASP A 363 -4.25 32.53 -22.54
N GLY A 364 -3.53 31.43 -22.25
CA GLY A 364 -2.40 31.39 -21.32
C GLY A 364 -2.77 31.08 -19.87
N GLN A 365 -4.06 30.98 -19.52
CA GLN A 365 -4.47 30.60 -18.17
C GLN A 365 -4.11 29.13 -17.90
N THR A 366 -3.50 28.87 -16.74
CA THR A 366 -3.14 27.52 -16.29
C THR A 366 -4.14 27.00 -15.26
N LYS A 367 -4.38 25.69 -15.27
CA LYS A 367 -5.16 24.96 -14.26
C LYS A 367 -4.47 23.66 -13.90
N GLU A 368 -4.22 23.41 -12.62
CA GLU A 368 -3.79 22.11 -12.13
C GLU A 368 -4.97 21.13 -12.13
N LEU A 369 -4.98 20.18 -13.07
CA LEU A 369 -6.05 19.17 -13.16
C LEU A 369 -5.89 18.06 -12.12
N LEU A 370 -4.65 17.71 -11.79
CA LEU A 370 -4.33 16.80 -10.68
C LEU A 370 -2.91 17.09 -10.20
N ARG A 371 -2.74 17.23 -8.89
CA ARG A 371 -1.44 17.30 -8.23
C ARG A 371 -1.41 16.36 -7.05
N ILE A 372 -0.38 15.52 -6.99
CA ILE A 372 -0.08 14.61 -5.88
C ILE A 372 1.35 14.89 -5.44
N ASP A 373 1.51 15.37 -4.22
CA ASP A 373 2.81 15.71 -3.64
C ASP A 373 3.42 14.57 -2.79
N ASP A 374 2.64 13.52 -2.54
CA ASP A 374 2.98 12.33 -1.76
C ASP A 374 2.45 11.07 -2.47
N TRP A 375 3.08 10.71 -3.59
CA TRP A 375 2.70 9.53 -4.37
C TRP A 375 2.87 8.25 -3.55
N ASP A 376 1.88 7.37 -3.67
CA ASP A 376 1.86 6.07 -3.03
C ASP A 376 1.36 5.04 -4.03
N LEU A 377 2.20 4.05 -4.35
CA LEU A 377 1.85 2.98 -5.28
C LEU A 377 0.67 2.16 -4.76
N ASP A 378 0.44 2.16 -3.44
CA ASP A 378 -0.71 1.50 -2.82
C ASP A 378 -2.03 2.23 -3.11
N TRP A 379 -1.97 3.49 -3.55
CA TRP A 379 -3.13 4.36 -3.81
C TRP A 379 -3.20 4.91 -5.24
N GLN A 380 -3.47 4.03 -6.20
CA GLN A 380 -3.62 4.36 -7.63
C GLN A 380 -5.08 4.63 -8.04
N ASP A 381 -5.74 5.56 -7.36
CA ASP A 381 -7.15 5.87 -7.61
C ASP A 381 -7.38 6.67 -8.91
N GLN A 382 -8.62 6.64 -9.40
CA GLN A 382 -9.11 7.49 -10.49
C GLN A 382 -10.02 8.58 -9.91
N TYR A 383 -9.63 9.83 -10.08
CA TYR A 383 -10.34 10.98 -9.53
C TYR A 383 -11.31 11.54 -10.55
N MET A 384 -12.60 11.32 -10.32
CA MET A 384 -13.68 11.88 -11.13
C MET A 384 -13.88 13.36 -10.78
N PHE A 385 -13.95 14.25 -11.77
CA PHE A 385 -14.28 15.65 -11.52
C PHE A 385 -15.75 15.76 -11.09
N ALA A 386 -16.04 16.65 -10.13
CA ALA A 386 -17.41 16.92 -9.67
C ALA A 386 -18.31 17.39 -10.82
N LYS A 387 -17.71 18.11 -11.78
CA LYS A 387 -18.32 18.47 -13.07
C LYS A 387 -17.28 18.31 -14.17
N PRO A 388 -17.65 17.80 -15.36
CA PRO A 388 -16.73 17.72 -16.48
C PRO A 388 -16.12 19.09 -16.80
N ILE A 389 -14.79 19.14 -16.98
CA ILE A 389 -14.06 20.40 -17.22
C ILE A 389 -13.94 20.64 -18.71
N ALA A 390 -14.43 21.79 -19.18
CA ALA A 390 -14.26 22.23 -20.55
C ALA A 390 -12.80 22.62 -20.84
N LEU A 391 -12.18 21.96 -21.81
CA LEU A 391 -10.84 22.27 -22.29
C LEU A 391 -10.90 22.56 -23.80
N PRO A 392 -10.68 23.81 -24.22
CA PRO A 392 -10.71 24.17 -25.63
C PRO A 392 -9.55 23.54 -26.40
N LYS A 393 -9.72 23.43 -27.72
CA LYS A 393 -8.67 23.10 -28.68
C LYS A 393 -7.43 23.97 -28.43
N ALA A 394 -6.25 23.39 -28.68
CA ALA A 394 -4.94 23.98 -28.42
C ALA A 394 -4.59 24.17 -26.93
N THR A 395 -5.42 23.67 -26.00
CA THR A 395 -4.98 23.50 -24.60
C THR A 395 -3.79 22.55 -24.56
N LYS A 396 -2.71 22.97 -23.91
CA LYS A 396 -1.52 22.16 -23.69
C LYS A 396 -1.62 21.46 -22.34
N LEU A 397 -1.72 20.13 -22.37
CA LEU A 397 -1.60 19.27 -21.20
C LEU A 397 -0.12 19.00 -20.95
N HIS A 398 0.35 19.27 -19.74
CA HIS A 398 1.73 19.06 -19.31
C HIS A 398 1.75 18.16 -18.08
N VAL A 399 2.52 17.07 -18.15
CA VAL A 399 2.75 16.16 -17.02
C VAL A 399 4.18 16.28 -16.55
N GLN A 400 4.35 16.39 -15.24
CA GLN A 400 5.64 16.27 -14.55
C GLN A 400 5.56 15.13 -13.54
N LEU A 401 6.59 14.27 -13.53
CA LEU A 401 6.75 13.16 -12.59
C LEU A 401 8.13 13.27 -11.95
N VAL A 402 8.21 13.21 -10.63
CA VAL A 402 9.46 13.37 -9.85
C VAL A 402 9.73 12.11 -9.04
N TYR A 403 10.97 11.62 -9.12
CA TYR A 403 11.43 10.38 -8.48
C TYR A 403 12.55 10.65 -7.49
N ASP A 404 12.61 9.84 -6.42
CA ASP A 404 13.64 9.85 -5.40
C ASP A 404 14.24 8.44 -5.25
N ASN A 405 15.49 8.28 -5.68
CA ASN A 405 16.27 7.05 -5.58
C ASN A 405 17.39 7.16 -4.54
N THR A 406 17.16 7.92 -3.46
CA THR A 406 18.07 8.00 -2.32
C THR A 406 17.83 6.86 -1.34
N SER A 407 18.76 6.66 -0.41
CA SER A 407 18.59 5.76 0.73
C SER A 407 17.63 6.31 1.79
N ALA A 408 17.32 7.62 1.72
CA ALA A 408 16.35 8.26 2.59
C ALA A 408 14.91 8.02 2.15
N ASN A 409 14.67 7.71 0.86
CA ASN A 409 13.35 7.31 0.39
C ASN A 409 12.97 5.94 0.99
N PRO A 410 11.93 5.86 1.84
CA PRO A 410 11.52 4.60 2.42
C PRO A 410 10.98 3.60 1.41
N ASN A 411 10.42 4.10 0.32
CA ASN A 411 9.86 3.27 -0.74
C ASN A 411 10.96 2.67 -1.62
N ASN A 412 12.23 3.09 -1.50
CA ASN A 412 13.30 2.55 -2.32
C ASN A 412 13.41 1.02 -2.13
N PRO A 413 13.21 0.23 -3.20
CA PRO A 413 13.27 -1.23 -3.11
C PRO A 413 14.70 -1.77 -2.92
N PHE A 414 15.73 -0.91 -3.00
CA PHE A 414 17.13 -1.30 -2.92
C PHE A 414 17.85 -0.59 -1.77
N SER A 415 18.58 -1.37 -0.98
CA SER A 415 19.53 -0.87 0.02
C SER A 415 20.87 -1.61 -0.13
N PRO A 416 21.96 -0.92 -0.50
CA PRO A 416 22.01 0.49 -0.90
C PRO A 416 21.25 0.76 -2.23
N PRO A 417 20.88 2.02 -2.53
CA PRO A 417 20.21 2.37 -3.78
C PRO A 417 20.97 1.91 -5.02
N GLN A 418 20.23 1.50 -6.05
CA GLN A 418 20.78 1.05 -7.33
C GLN A 418 20.19 1.88 -8.48
N ARG A 419 20.86 1.91 -9.64
CA ARG A 419 20.33 2.60 -10.82
C ARG A 419 19.06 1.87 -11.31
N VAL A 420 17.94 2.58 -11.42
CA VAL A 420 16.65 2.04 -11.85
C VAL A 420 16.30 2.56 -13.24
N ARG A 421 15.75 1.70 -14.09
CA ARG A 421 15.37 2.03 -15.47
C ARG A 421 13.90 1.71 -15.71
N TRP A 422 13.39 2.17 -16.84
CA TRP A 422 12.06 1.77 -17.29
C TRP A 422 11.92 0.24 -17.34
N GLY A 423 10.89 -0.29 -16.70
CA GLY A 423 10.60 -1.73 -16.70
C GLY A 423 9.25 -2.04 -16.10
N ARG A 424 8.92 -3.33 -15.99
CA ARG A 424 7.55 -3.79 -15.70
C ARG A 424 7.36 -4.30 -14.29
N GLN A 425 8.44 -4.49 -13.55
CA GLN A 425 8.38 -4.89 -12.17
C GLN A 425 8.24 -3.64 -11.30
N SER A 426 7.65 -3.76 -10.11
CA SER A 426 7.54 -2.64 -9.17
C SER A 426 8.90 -2.10 -8.72
N ASN A 427 9.97 -2.90 -8.83
CA ASN A 427 11.37 -2.47 -8.57
C ASN A 427 12.10 -1.92 -9.81
N ASP A 428 11.49 -1.99 -11.00
CA ASP A 428 11.80 -1.10 -12.12
C ASP A 428 10.96 0.19 -11.97
N GLU A 429 11.05 1.16 -12.89
CA GLU A 429 10.11 2.31 -12.91
C GLU A 429 9.20 2.40 -14.13
N MET A 430 8.07 3.06 -13.90
CA MET A 430 7.12 3.54 -14.91
C MET A 430 6.53 4.88 -14.47
N GLY A 431 5.87 5.57 -15.39
CA GLY A 431 5.27 6.85 -15.06
C GLY A 431 4.32 7.34 -16.12
N SER A 432 3.07 7.61 -15.75
CA SER A 432 2.12 8.38 -16.56
C SER A 432 0.95 8.87 -15.75
N MET A 433 0.36 9.97 -16.21
CA MET A 433 -0.99 10.38 -15.83
C MET A 433 -1.94 10.15 -17.00
N VAL A 434 -3.18 9.78 -16.71
CA VAL A 434 -4.22 9.54 -17.69
C VAL A 434 -5.35 10.53 -17.45
N LEU A 435 -5.68 11.33 -18.46
CA LEU A 435 -6.87 12.18 -18.48
C LEU A 435 -7.89 11.55 -19.42
N ASN A 436 -9.03 11.11 -18.89
CA ASN A 436 -10.13 10.64 -19.71
C ASN A 436 -10.96 11.83 -20.15
N VAL A 437 -11.10 11.99 -21.46
CA VAL A 437 -11.80 13.11 -22.07
C VAL A 437 -12.84 12.63 -23.07
N ALA A 438 -13.87 13.42 -23.31
CA ALA A 438 -14.79 13.23 -24.42
C ALA A 438 -14.77 14.46 -25.32
N ALA A 439 -14.79 14.27 -26.65
CA ALA A 439 -14.91 15.39 -27.57
C ALA A 439 -16.22 16.16 -27.33
N TYR A 440 -16.23 17.47 -27.55
CA TYR A 440 -17.46 18.25 -27.48
C TYR A 440 -18.44 17.84 -28.59
N ASN A 441 -17.93 17.70 -29.81
CA ASN A 441 -18.68 17.26 -30.98
C ASN A 441 -18.36 15.78 -31.30
N PRO A 442 -19.37 14.94 -31.58
CA PRO A 442 -19.15 13.53 -31.88
C PRO A 442 -18.20 13.26 -33.06
N GLN A 443 -18.22 14.15 -34.07
CA GLN A 443 -17.38 14.04 -35.27
C GLN A 443 -15.89 14.24 -34.98
N ASP A 444 -15.56 14.96 -33.90
CA ASP A 444 -14.19 15.27 -33.50
C ASP A 444 -13.52 14.10 -32.74
N GLY A 445 -14.30 13.09 -32.33
CA GLY A 445 -13.80 11.93 -31.60
C GLY A 445 -12.71 11.15 -32.33
N GLU A 446 -12.83 10.97 -33.66
CA GLU A 446 -11.81 10.27 -34.45
C GLU A 446 -10.55 11.11 -34.66
N VAL A 447 -10.68 12.45 -34.73
CA VAL A 447 -9.54 13.37 -34.80
C VAL A 447 -8.71 13.25 -33.51
N LEU A 448 -9.39 13.27 -32.36
CA LEU A 448 -8.75 13.10 -31.05
C LEU A 448 -8.04 11.75 -30.93
N LYS A 449 -8.71 10.64 -31.25
CA LYS A 449 -8.11 9.29 -31.22
C LYS A 449 -6.89 9.19 -32.13
N THR A 450 -6.95 9.76 -33.32
CA THR A 450 -5.84 9.75 -34.28
C THR A 450 -4.63 10.53 -33.76
N ALA A 451 -4.85 11.70 -33.14
CA ALA A 451 -3.77 12.49 -32.52
C ALA A 451 -3.07 11.71 -31.39
N ILE A 452 -3.84 11.06 -30.50
CA ILE A 452 -3.29 10.23 -29.42
C ILE A 452 -2.51 9.04 -29.97
N GLN A 453 -3.03 8.36 -30.99
CA GLN A 453 -2.33 7.26 -31.65
C GLN A 453 -1.02 7.71 -32.29
N ASN A 454 -0.97 8.91 -32.88
CA ASN A 454 0.24 9.46 -33.46
C ASN A 454 1.29 9.79 -32.38
N LYS A 455 0.89 10.38 -31.24
CA LYS A 455 1.78 10.57 -30.09
C LYS A 455 2.34 9.25 -29.58
N THR A 456 1.49 8.24 -29.42
CA THR A 456 1.93 6.89 -29.01
C THR A 456 2.92 6.29 -30.01
N ARG A 457 2.70 6.43 -31.32
CA ARG A 457 3.65 5.96 -32.36
C ARG A 457 4.98 6.70 -32.28
N GLN A 458 4.97 8.00 -31.99
CA GLN A 458 6.19 8.79 -31.82
C GLN A 458 7.00 8.30 -30.61
N ALA A 459 6.34 8.03 -29.48
CA ALA A 459 6.98 7.48 -28.28
C ALA A 459 7.60 6.09 -28.52
N ILE A 460 7.01 5.27 -29.40
CA ILE A 460 7.59 3.98 -29.81
C ILE A 460 8.83 4.21 -30.71
N ARG A 461 8.75 5.12 -31.69
CA ARG A 461 9.83 5.39 -32.64
C ARG A 461 11.09 5.94 -31.96
N SER A 462 10.95 6.89 -31.05
CA SER A 462 12.08 7.44 -30.29
C SER A 462 12.88 6.37 -29.55
N ARG A 463 12.25 5.25 -29.17
CA ARG A 463 12.92 4.12 -28.53
C ARG A 463 13.53 3.11 -29.51
N VAL A 464 12.90 2.87 -30.67
CA VAL A 464 13.43 1.97 -31.73
C VAL A 464 14.76 2.50 -32.29
N GLU A 465 14.93 3.82 -32.39
CA GLU A 465 16.19 4.44 -32.83
C GLU A 465 17.31 4.31 -31.80
N SER A 466 16.97 4.09 -30.52
CA SER A 466 17.95 4.05 -29.43
C SER A 466 18.46 2.65 -29.05
N GLN A 467 17.71 1.55 -29.29
CA GLN A 467 18.02 0.23 -28.70
C GLN A 467 17.53 -1.00 -29.51
N THR A 468 18.42 -1.63 -30.30
CA THR A 468 18.21 -2.86 -31.09
C THR A 468 17.97 -4.14 -30.28
N TRP A 469 18.23 -4.15 -28.97
CA TRP A 469 18.10 -5.35 -28.12
C TRP A 469 16.64 -5.73 -27.78
N LEU A 470 15.72 -4.76 -27.76
CA LEU A 470 14.31 -4.98 -27.39
C LEU A 470 13.53 -5.76 -28.47
N LEU A 471 13.87 -5.57 -29.75
CA LEU A 471 13.30 -6.28 -30.89
C LEU A 471 13.57 -7.80 -30.83
N ARG A 472 14.71 -8.20 -30.26
CA ARG A 472 15.12 -9.60 -30.11
C ARG A 472 14.34 -10.34 -29.00
N ARG A 473 13.83 -9.60 -28.01
CA ARG A 473 13.04 -10.13 -26.89
C ARG A 473 11.55 -10.24 -27.22
N LEU A 474 11.06 -9.41 -28.15
CA LEU A 474 9.67 -9.42 -28.63
C LEU A 474 9.41 -10.48 -29.72
N SER A 475 10.46 -11.07 -30.30
CA SER A 475 10.37 -11.99 -31.45
C SER A 475 10.45 -13.49 -31.12
N GLY A 476 10.26 -13.91 -29.85
CA GLY A 476 9.99 -15.32 -29.52
C GLY A 476 11.17 -16.30 -29.61
N GLY A 477 12.37 -15.91 -29.16
CA GLY A 477 13.36 -16.84 -28.60
C GLY A 477 13.86 -18.02 -29.47
N ARG A 478 14.84 -17.77 -30.35
CA ARG A 478 15.85 -18.79 -30.73
C ARG A 478 17.09 -18.65 -29.83
N PRO A 479 17.80 -19.74 -29.48
CA PRO A 479 18.54 -19.83 -28.21
C PRO A 479 19.88 -19.07 -28.23
N LEU A 480 20.23 -18.45 -27.09
CA LEU A 480 21.51 -17.76 -26.85
C LEU A 480 22.49 -18.61 -26.03
N GLY A 481 22.35 -19.93 -26.08
CA GLY A 481 23.28 -20.88 -25.45
C GLY A 481 24.58 -21.10 -26.25
N GLU A 482 24.65 -20.64 -27.49
CA GLU A 482 25.85 -20.70 -28.34
C GLU A 482 26.57 -19.35 -28.47
N THR A 483 26.02 -18.28 -27.86
CA THR A 483 26.70 -16.98 -27.69
C THR A 483 27.40 -16.89 -26.31
N LEU A 484 27.61 -18.08 -25.74
CA LEU A 484 28.46 -18.50 -24.64
C LEU A 484 29.83 -17.79 -24.64
N MET A 485 30.59 -17.95 -23.55
CA MET A 485 32.02 -18.35 -23.44
C MET A 485 33.06 -18.04 -24.53
N MET A 486 32.70 -17.75 -25.77
CA MET A 486 33.54 -17.16 -26.81
C MET A 486 34.08 -15.77 -26.48
N LEU A 487 33.57 -15.07 -25.45
CA LEU A 487 33.98 -13.69 -25.19
C LEU A 487 35.09 -13.53 -24.14
N LEU A 488 35.36 -14.50 -23.26
CA LEU A 488 36.31 -14.29 -22.15
C LEU A 488 37.13 -15.51 -21.70
N ASP A 489 37.01 -16.68 -22.34
CA ASP A 489 37.91 -17.82 -22.16
C ASP A 489 38.58 -18.10 -23.51
N ARG A 490 39.82 -17.62 -23.68
CA ARG A 490 40.46 -17.52 -25.00
C ARG A 490 41.07 -18.85 -25.45
N ASN A 491 41.33 -19.78 -24.53
CA ASN A 491 41.91 -21.09 -24.81
C ASN A 491 40.92 -22.26 -24.62
N ARG A 492 39.71 -22.00 -24.11
CA ARG A 492 38.61 -22.95 -23.92
C ARG A 492 38.95 -24.09 -22.97
N ASP A 493 39.64 -23.79 -21.87
CA ASP A 493 39.96 -24.78 -20.84
C ASP A 493 39.04 -24.71 -19.61
N GLY A 494 38.14 -23.72 -19.55
CA GLY A 494 37.18 -23.57 -18.47
C GLY A 494 37.75 -22.96 -17.19
N GLN A 495 38.91 -22.31 -17.24
CA GLN A 495 39.52 -21.56 -16.12
C GLN A 495 39.97 -20.16 -16.60
N LEU A 496 40.02 -19.18 -15.68
CA LEU A 496 40.48 -17.81 -16.00
C LEU A 496 41.91 -17.62 -15.50
N GLN A 497 42.85 -17.41 -16.41
CA GLN A 497 44.26 -17.22 -16.06
C GLN A 497 44.59 -15.72 -15.88
N ALA A 498 45.63 -15.44 -15.09
CA ALA A 498 46.08 -14.08 -14.78
C ALA A 498 46.35 -13.22 -16.02
N SER A 499 46.72 -13.85 -17.14
CA SER A 499 46.99 -13.22 -18.44
C SER A 499 45.73 -12.74 -19.18
N GLU A 500 44.54 -13.09 -18.70
CA GLU A 500 43.25 -12.73 -19.28
C GLU A 500 42.56 -11.56 -18.53
N ILE A 501 43.24 -11.00 -17.52
CA ILE A 501 42.80 -9.86 -16.70
C ILE A 501 43.57 -8.59 -17.12
N PRO A 502 42.91 -7.42 -17.27
CA PRO A 502 43.57 -6.16 -17.61
C PRO A 502 44.67 -5.77 -16.59
N GLN A 503 45.84 -5.38 -17.12
CA GLN A 503 47.11 -5.18 -16.39
C GLN A 503 47.04 -4.21 -15.19
N GLU A 504 46.09 -3.28 -15.20
CA GLU A 504 45.93 -2.26 -14.16
C GLU A 504 45.32 -2.80 -12.84
N ARG A 505 44.74 -4.01 -12.84
CA ARG A 505 44.16 -4.64 -11.63
C ARG A 505 44.83 -5.94 -11.21
N GLN A 506 45.92 -6.33 -11.86
CA GLN A 506 46.64 -7.58 -11.58
C GLN A 506 47.29 -7.62 -10.19
N SER A 507 47.85 -6.51 -9.71
CA SER A 507 48.63 -6.50 -8.46
C SER A 507 47.78 -6.42 -7.19
N GLN A 508 46.53 -5.93 -7.27
CA GLN A 508 45.63 -5.82 -6.11
C GLN A 508 44.76 -7.06 -5.89
N LEU A 509 44.57 -7.90 -6.92
CA LEU A 509 43.76 -9.11 -6.84
C LEU A 509 44.59 -10.38 -6.53
N MET A 510 45.88 -10.40 -6.87
CA MET A 510 46.77 -11.53 -6.55
C MET A 510 47.29 -11.54 -5.11
N SER A 511 47.31 -10.41 -4.40
CA SER A 511 47.88 -10.36 -3.04
C SER A 511 46.89 -10.76 -1.93
N ILE A 512 45.64 -11.07 -2.25
CA ILE A 512 44.59 -11.41 -1.28
C ILE A 512 44.05 -12.84 -1.46
N GLY A 513 44.20 -13.44 -2.64
CA GLY A 513 43.45 -14.64 -3.03
C GLY A 513 44.23 -15.92 -3.33
N ASP A 514 45.55 -15.88 -3.47
CA ASP A 514 46.38 -17.06 -3.79
C ASP A 514 47.32 -17.37 -2.60
N GLN A 515 46.86 -18.20 -1.66
CA GLN A 515 47.59 -18.49 -0.43
C GLN A 515 48.63 -19.61 -0.58
N ASN A 516 48.54 -20.42 -1.64
CA ASN A 516 49.50 -21.50 -1.88
C ASN A 516 50.54 -21.14 -2.97
N SER A 517 50.42 -19.95 -3.58
CA SER A 517 51.29 -19.42 -4.63
C SER A 517 51.35 -20.28 -5.90
N ASP A 518 50.23 -20.93 -6.25
CA ASP A 518 50.11 -21.75 -7.45
C ASP A 518 49.61 -20.97 -8.68
N GLY A 519 49.24 -19.70 -8.51
CA GLY A 519 48.86 -18.82 -9.60
C GLY A 519 47.41 -18.96 -10.06
N THR A 520 46.57 -19.69 -9.31
CA THR A 520 45.11 -19.80 -9.51
C THR A 520 44.36 -19.59 -8.19
N ILE A 521 43.06 -19.30 -8.25
CA ILE A 521 42.21 -19.17 -7.05
C ILE A 521 41.09 -20.21 -7.17
N ASP A 522 41.07 -21.20 -6.28
CA ASP A 522 40.11 -22.31 -6.34
C ASP A 522 39.07 -22.31 -5.21
N HIS A 523 38.05 -23.15 -5.34
CA HIS A 523 36.89 -23.20 -4.45
C HIS A 523 37.17 -23.88 -3.09
N ASN A 524 38.36 -24.45 -2.88
CA ASN A 524 38.83 -25.05 -1.64
C ASN A 524 39.71 -24.11 -0.80
N GLU A 525 40.25 -23.04 -1.37
CA GLU A 525 41.05 -22.02 -0.66
C GLU A 525 40.22 -21.07 0.22
N MET A 526 38.90 -21.29 0.30
CA MET A 526 37.95 -20.46 1.04
C MET A 526 37.36 -21.15 2.29
N ARG A 527 38.15 -21.99 2.98
CA ARG A 527 37.78 -22.59 4.29
C ARG A 527 39.00 -22.91 5.14
N SER A 528 39.28 -22.07 6.15
CA SER A 528 40.12 -22.31 7.34
C SER A 528 40.15 -20.98 8.13
N LEU A 529 39.91 -20.83 9.42
CA LEU A 529 39.75 -21.73 10.56
C LEU A 529 39.08 -20.94 11.69
N GLN A 530 38.26 -21.65 12.46
CA GLN A 530 37.76 -21.25 13.76
C GLN A 530 38.87 -21.25 14.83
N GLN A 531 38.69 -20.40 15.84
CA GLN A 531 38.69 -20.71 17.29
C GLN A 531 39.88 -20.32 18.22
N LEU A 532 39.47 -19.76 19.40
CA LEU A 532 40.06 -19.75 20.77
C LEU A 532 41.07 -18.61 21.09
N TRP A 533 41.07 -17.90 22.24
CA TRP A 533 40.59 -18.17 23.61
C TRP A 533 40.36 -16.88 24.46
N SER A 534 40.03 -17.11 25.74
CA SER A 534 39.26 -16.40 26.75
C SER A 534 39.97 -15.42 27.72
N ASP A 535 39.15 -14.63 28.44
CA ASP A 535 39.06 -14.46 29.93
C ASP A 535 39.05 -13.02 30.47
N PHE A 536 37.98 -12.61 31.18
CA PHE A 536 37.95 -12.23 32.63
C PHE A 536 36.70 -11.41 33.08
N ASP A 537 36.02 -11.98 34.10
CA ASP A 537 35.29 -11.47 35.28
C ASP A 537 34.10 -10.47 35.31
N ALA A 538 33.14 -10.84 36.18
CA ALA A 538 31.85 -10.20 36.56
C ALA A 538 31.97 -9.23 37.78
N PRO A 539 30.90 -8.52 38.25
CA PRO A 539 29.87 -9.16 39.12
C PRO A 539 28.42 -8.58 39.17
N THR A 540 27.51 -9.46 39.63
CA THR A 540 26.35 -9.31 40.56
C THR A 540 25.00 -8.62 40.20
N SER A 541 24.00 -9.50 40.04
CA SER A 541 22.62 -9.60 40.62
C SER A 541 21.76 -8.36 40.96
N SER A 542 20.48 -8.40 40.56
CA SER A 542 19.33 -8.44 41.48
C SER A 542 17.97 -8.72 40.80
N ALA A 543 17.18 -9.57 41.47
CA ALA A 543 15.72 -9.71 41.46
C ALA A 543 14.97 -10.18 40.18
N ASN A 544 14.24 -11.28 40.37
CA ASN A 544 13.54 -12.09 39.39
C ASN A 544 12.04 -11.70 39.28
N PRO A 545 11.54 -11.20 38.14
CA PRO A 545 10.12 -10.91 37.92
C PRO A 545 9.29 -12.10 37.39
N MET A 546 9.88 -13.29 37.22
CA MET A 546 9.23 -14.44 36.57
C MET A 546 7.98 -15.00 37.28
N GLN A 547 7.63 -14.53 38.50
CA GLN A 547 6.51 -15.09 39.27
C GLN A 547 5.14 -14.44 39.02
N GLY A 548 5.02 -13.47 38.11
CA GLY A 548 3.76 -12.71 37.91
C GLY A 548 3.09 -12.79 36.54
N ALA A 549 3.78 -13.23 35.47
CA ALA A 549 3.26 -13.14 34.11
C ALA A 549 2.46 -14.39 33.72
N GLN A 550 1.19 -14.44 34.13
CA GLN A 550 0.23 -15.45 33.66
C GLN A 550 -0.65 -14.89 32.54
N ALA A 551 -0.96 -15.73 31.57
CA ALA A 551 -1.95 -15.46 30.54
C ALA A 551 -2.78 -16.73 30.28
N THR A 552 -3.94 -16.56 29.68
CA THR A 552 -4.86 -17.65 29.36
C THR A 552 -4.42 -18.34 28.07
N THR A 553 -4.17 -19.65 28.10
CA THR A 553 -3.90 -20.47 26.92
C THR A 553 -5.18 -20.72 26.11
N LEU A 554 -5.03 -21.22 24.88
CA LEU A 554 -6.18 -21.49 23.99
C LEU A 554 -7.16 -22.53 24.54
N ASP A 555 -6.73 -23.38 25.47
CA ASP A 555 -7.59 -24.34 26.18
C ASP A 555 -8.34 -23.73 27.38
N GLY A 556 -8.14 -22.43 27.65
CA GLY A 556 -8.78 -21.69 28.74
C GLY A 556 -8.08 -21.79 30.10
N SER A 557 -6.92 -22.46 30.18
CA SER A 557 -6.16 -22.54 31.44
C SER A 557 -5.21 -21.34 31.61
N ALA A 558 -4.91 -20.96 32.85
CA ALA A 558 -3.89 -19.95 33.12
C ALA A 558 -2.51 -20.61 33.16
N ALA A 559 -1.55 -20.08 32.39
CA ALA A 559 -0.18 -20.59 32.36
C ALA A 559 0.85 -19.45 32.37
N SER A 560 2.09 -19.79 32.76
CA SER A 560 3.21 -18.86 32.69
C SER A 560 3.52 -18.50 31.23
N VAL A 561 3.72 -17.21 30.97
CA VAL A 561 4.21 -16.74 29.66
C VAL A 561 5.63 -17.25 29.42
N PHE A 562 6.46 -17.36 30.46
CA PHE A 562 7.87 -17.73 30.36
C PHE A 562 8.11 -19.22 30.64
N GLN A 563 8.96 -19.86 29.84
CA GLN A 563 9.42 -21.23 30.10
C GLN A 563 10.68 -21.20 30.99
N PRO A 564 10.78 -22.06 32.01
CA PRO A 564 11.96 -22.11 32.87
C PRO A 564 13.25 -22.40 32.09
N GLY A 565 14.30 -21.62 32.34
CA GLY A 565 15.63 -21.81 31.73
C GLY A 565 15.70 -21.48 30.24
N LYS A 566 14.77 -20.67 29.73
CA LYS A 566 14.78 -20.20 28.35
C LYS A 566 14.65 -18.70 28.27
N THR A 567 15.41 -18.11 27.35
CA THR A 567 15.12 -16.78 26.82
C THR A 567 13.84 -16.87 25.98
N THR A 568 12.89 -15.95 26.19
CA THR A 568 11.58 -15.94 25.53
C THR A 568 11.40 -14.65 24.73
N VAL A 569 11.04 -14.78 23.46
CA VAL A 569 10.52 -13.69 22.64
C VAL A 569 9.01 -13.62 22.81
N VAL A 570 8.54 -12.54 23.41
CA VAL A 570 7.12 -12.21 23.55
C VAL A 570 6.74 -11.23 22.44
N VAL A 571 5.79 -11.60 21.59
CA VAL A 571 5.30 -10.73 20.51
C VAL A 571 3.86 -10.34 20.79
N PHE A 572 3.60 -9.05 20.96
CA PHE A 572 2.25 -8.53 21.14
C PHE A 572 1.58 -8.42 19.77
N ILE A 573 0.47 -9.13 19.57
CA ILE A 573 -0.29 -9.15 18.31
C ILE A 573 -1.75 -8.83 18.55
N LYS A 574 -2.43 -8.43 17.48
CA LYS A 574 -3.85 -8.09 17.49
C LYS A 574 -4.49 -8.59 16.19
N GLN A 575 -5.62 -9.28 16.31
CA GLN A 575 -6.30 -9.98 15.21
C GLN A 575 -6.69 -9.09 14.04
N ASP A 576 -7.00 -7.82 14.30
CA ASP A 576 -7.43 -6.83 13.32
C ASP A 576 -6.30 -5.83 12.96
N CYS A 577 -5.07 -6.08 13.42
CA CYS A 577 -3.92 -5.24 13.07
C CYS A 577 -3.29 -5.73 11.75
N PRO A 578 -3.42 -4.99 10.64
CA PRO A 578 -2.88 -5.42 9.35
C PRO A 578 -1.35 -5.54 9.36
N ILE A 579 -0.66 -4.68 10.12
CA ILE A 579 0.80 -4.73 10.26
C ILE A 579 1.22 -5.99 11.01
N ALA A 580 0.59 -6.30 12.15
CA ALA A 580 0.92 -7.51 12.93
C ALA A 580 0.70 -8.78 12.11
N ASN A 581 -0.41 -8.85 11.37
CA ASN A 581 -0.77 -9.98 10.54
C ASN A 581 0.20 -10.18 9.37
N ALA A 582 0.65 -9.08 8.74
CA ALA A 582 1.64 -9.11 7.67
C ALA A 582 3.02 -9.59 8.14
N TYR A 583 3.35 -9.45 9.43
CA TYR A 583 4.60 -9.94 10.02
C TYR A 583 4.58 -11.41 10.44
N LEU A 584 3.41 -12.07 10.50
CA LEU A 584 3.31 -13.46 10.96
C LEU A 584 4.20 -14.46 10.19
N PRO A 585 4.34 -14.37 8.84
CA PRO A 585 5.28 -15.23 8.12
C PRO A 585 6.75 -15.01 8.49
N GLU A 586 7.16 -13.75 8.69
CA GLU A 586 8.54 -13.43 9.09
C GLU A 586 8.81 -13.87 10.53
N LEU A 587 7.84 -13.66 11.44
CA LEU A 587 7.92 -14.15 12.82
C LEU A 587 8.04 -15.68 12.87
N GLU A 588 7.34 -16.41 12.00
CA GLU A 588 7.50 -17.86 11.88
C GLU A 588 8.88 -18.25 11.33
N SER A 589 9.42 -17.47 10.39
CA SER A 589 10.79 -17.65 9.88
C SER A 589 11.83 -17.50 10.99
N ILE A 590 11.74 -16.40 11.77
CA ILE A 590 12.58 -16.13 12.95
C ILE A 590 12.39 -17.24 14.00
N ARG A 591 11.15 -17.60 14.33
CA ARG A 591 10.84 -18.66 15.30
C ARG A 591 11.48 -19.99 14.93
N ARG A 592 11.42 -20.39 13.65
CA ARG A 592 12.04 -21.62 13.17
C ARG A 592 13.55 -21.57 13.35
N GLU A 593 14.18 -20.47 12.95
CA GLU A 593 15.63 -20.32 13.00
C GLU A 593 16.18 -20.26 14.44
N TYR A 594 15.61 -19.44 15.32
CA TYR A 594 16.11 -19.25 16.68
C TYR A 594 15.53 -20.24 17.68
N GLY A 595 14.40 -20.88 17.36
CA GLY A 595 13.87 -22.01 18.12
C GLY A 595 14.83 -23.19 18.16
N GLU A 596 15.52 -23.47 17.04
CA GLU A 596 16.59 -24.47 16.99
C GLU A 596 17.81 -24.08 17.85
N LYS A 597 17.99 -22.78 18.10
CA LYS A 597 19.04 -22.20 18.96
C LYS A 597 18.60 -22.08 20.44
N GLY A 598 17.44 -22.64 20.82
CA GLY A 598 16.97 -22.71 22.21
C GLY A 598 16.10 -21.54 22.68
N ILE A 599 15.75 -20.60 21.80
CA ILE A 599 14.90 -19.45 22.13
C ILE A 599 13.41 -19.84 22.05
N ASP A 600 12.63 -19.50 23.08
CA ASP A 600 11.18 -19.71 23.08
C ASP A 600 10.43 -18.53 22.46
N PHE A 601 9.27 -18.77 21.87
CA PHE A 601 8.45 -17.73 21.24
C PHE A 601 6.99 -17.85 21.67
N VAL A 602 6.40 -16.73 22.05
CA VAL A 602 5.00 -16.63 22.45
C VAL A 602 4.36 -15.37 21.88
N ALA A 603 3.18 -15.53 21.29
CA ALA A 603 2.35 -14.43 20.82
C ALA A 603 1.25 -14.11 21.85
N ILE A 604 1.10 -12.84 22.22
CA ILE A 604 0.17 -12.39 23.26
C ILE A 604 -0.87 -11.45 22.67
N HIS A 605 -2.16 -11.77 22.89
CA HIS A 605 -3.27 -10.85 22.67
C HIS A 605 -3.61 -10.11 23.96
N SER A 606 -3.37 -8.81 24.04
CA SER A 606 -3.71 -7.97 25.21
C SER A 606 -4.77 -6.90 24.90
N THR A 607 -5.49 -7.04 23.77
CA THR A 607 -6.51 -6.05 23.39
C THR A 607 -7.79 -6.25 24.20
N SER A 608 -8.26 -5.18 24.84
CA SER A 608 -9.53 -5.11 25.56
C SER A 608 -10.69 -5.69 24.73
N GLY A 609 -11.52 -6.53 25.34
CA GLY A 609 -12.69 -7.14 24.67
C GLY A 609 -12.37 -8.34 23.76
N THR A 610 -11.08 -8.68 23.57
CA THR A 610 -10.69 -9.89 22.85
C THR A 610 -11.09 -11.13 23.63
N THR A 611 -11.69 -12.11 22.95
CA THR A 611 -12.15 -13.37 23.55
C THR A 611 -11.36 -14.56 23.01
N LEU A 612 -11.29 -15.67 23.77
CA LEU A 612 -10.63 -16.89 23.30
C LEU A 612 -11.12 -17.39 21.94
N PRO A 613 -12.43 -17.41 21.63
CA PRO A 613 -12.91 -17.74 20.27
C PRO A 613 -12.32 -16.85 19.18
N THR A 614 -12.22 -15.54 19.43
CA THR A 614 -11.61 -14.58 18.49
C THR A 614 -10.11 -14.85 18.30
N VAL A 615 -9.40 -15.21 19.38
CA VAL A 615 -7.98 -15.59 19.30
C VAL A 615 -7.82 -16.90 18.54
N GLN A 616 -8.67 -17.90 18.79
CA GLN A 616 -8.62 -19.18 18.09
C GLN A 616 -8.89 -19.01 16.59
N GLU A 617 -9.90 -18.21 16.22
CA GLU A 617 -10.18 -17.88 14.82
C GLU A 617 -8.99 -17.19 14.15
N HIS A 618 -8.29 -16.29 14.86
CA HIS A 618 -7.08 -15.65 14.37
C HIS A 618 -5.95 -16.67 14.13
N VAL A 619 -5.71 -17.57 15.09
CA VAL A 619 -4.71 -18.65 14.98
C VAL A 619 -5.01 -19.54 13.78
N ASP A 620 -6.25 -19.96 13.61
CA ASP A 620 -6.67 -20.85 12.53
C ASP A 620 -6.56 -20.14 11.17
N SER A 621 -7.02 -18.89 11.09
CA SER A 621 -7.06 -18.11 9.85
C SER A 621 -5.68 -17.77 9.29
N PHE A 622 -4.69 -17.56 10.16
CA PHE A 622 -3.32 -17.23 9.78
C PHE A 622 -2.33 -18.39 9.98
N ALA A 623 -2.83 -19.57 10.38
CA ALA A 623 -2.03 -20.75 10.67
C ALA A 623 -0.85 -20.45 11.62
N ILE A 624 -1.11 -19.70 12.70
CA ILE A 624 -0.09 -19.27 13.66
C ILE A 624 0.46 -20.48 14.40
N LYS A 625 1.77 -20.73 14.28
CA LYS A 625 2.45 -21.90 14.90
C LYS A 625 3.15 -21.58 16.22
N MET A 626 3.33 -20.30 16.54
CA MET A 626 3.81 -19.87 17.85
C MET A 626 2.81 -20.26 18.93
N ARG A 627 3.29 -20.43 20.17
CA ARG A 627 2.40 -20.55 21.33
C ARG A 627 1.63 -19.23 21.46
N VAL A 628 0.29 -19.28 21.49
CA VAL A 628 -0.57 -18.09 21.58
C VAL A 628 -1.30 -18.06 22.92
N MET A 629 -1.35 -16.89 23.55
CA MET A 629 -2.05 -16.69 24.82
C MET A 629 -2.83 -15.36 24.83
N LEU A 630 -3.89 -15.32 25.64
CA LEU A 630 -4.74 -14.17 25.86
C LEU A 630 -4.44 -13.55 27.23
N ASP A 631 -4.03 -12.28 27.23
CA ASP A 631 -3.76 -11.46 28.41
C ASP A 631 -4.94 -10.52 28.67
N GLU A 632 -6.05 -11.09 29.14
CA GLU A 632 -7.33 -10.38 29.34
C GLU A 632 -7.21 -9.18 30.29
N GLN A 633 -6.39 -9.32 31.34
CA GLN A 633 -6.17 -8.29 32.35
C GLN A 633 -5.07 -7.29 31.95
N GLN A 634 -4.47 -7.45 30.76
CA GLN A 634 -3.35 -6.63 30.28
C GLN A 634 -2.14 -6.61 31.23
N SER A 635 -2.01 -7.66 32.06
CA SER A 635 -0.99 -7.78 33.09
C SER A 635 0.40 -7.99 32.48
N VAL A 636 0.47 -8.77 31.40
CA VAL A 636 1.71 -9.04 30.66
C VAL A 636 2.10 -7.81 29.84
N ALA A 637 1.14 -7.14 29.20
CA ALA A 637 1.39 -5.90 28.48
C ALA A 637 1.89 -4.78 29.40
N LYS A 638 1.30 -4.61 30.59
CA LYS A 638 1.77 -3.67 31.63
C LYS A 638 3.18 -4.03 32.11
N LEU A 639 3.42 -5.30 32.42
CA LEU A 639 4.72 -5.79 32.91
C LEU A 639 5.85 -5.53 31.90
N LEU A 640 5.61 -5.80 30.62
CA LEU A 640 6.61 -5.64 29.56
C LEU A 640 6.60 -4.25 28.91
N SER A 641 5.76 -3.33 29.41
CA SER A 641 5.59 -1.97 28.89
C SER A 641 5.29 -1.96 27.38
N ALA A 642 4.40 -2.86 26.95
CA ALA A 642 3.97 -2.93 25.56
C ALA A 642 2.95 -1.84 25.25
N THR A 643 3.15 -1.12 24.16
CA THR A 643 2.32 0.05 23.79
C THR A 643 1.75 -0.03 22.38
N VAL A 644 2.26 -0.94 21.54
CA VAL A 644 1.92 -1.06 20.11
C VAL A 644 1.90 -2.54 19.69
N THR A 645 1.11 -2.88 18.67
CA THR A 645 1.13 -4.19 18.01
C THR A 645 1.41 -4.04 16.51
N PRO A 646 2.39 -4.74 15.92
CA PRO A 646 3.28 -5.71 16.55
C PRO A 646 4.43 -5.03 17.31
N GLN A 647 4.77 -5.60 18.46
CA GLN A 647 5.98 -5.24 19.21
C GLN A 647 6.60 -6.51 19.79
N ALA A 648 7.90 -6.68 19.57
CA ALA A 648 8.67 -7.80 20.10
C ALA A 648 9.41 -7.39 21.37
N VAL A 649 9.36 -8.25 22.39
CA VAL A 649 10.09 -8.10 23.64
C VAL A 649 10.88 -9.38 23.90
N VAL A 650 12.21 -9.28 23.99
CA VAL A 650 13.06 -10.43 24.32
C VAL A 650 13.36 -10.40 25.81
N VAL A 651 12.97 -11.45 26.51
CA VAL A 651 13.15 -11.61 27.95
C VAL A 651 14.14 -12.74 28.21
N SER A 652 15.17 -12.47 29.00
CA SER A 652 16.18 -13.45 29.39
C SER A 652 15.59 -14.55 30.28
N GLU A 653 16.34 -15.64 30.47
CA GLU A 653 16.01 -16.68 31.45
C GLU A 653 15.88 -16.17 32.90
N SER A 654 16.50 -15.03 33.23
CA SER A 654 16.44 -14.36 34.53
C SER A 654 15.26 -13.39 34.66
N GLY A 655 14.50 -13.18 33.59
CA GLY A 655 13.36 -12.25 33.53
C GLY A 655 13.74 -10.81 33.18
N GLU A 656 14.97 -10.56 32.71
CA GLU A 656 15.43 -9.24 32.26
C GLU A 656 14.96 -8.97 30.82
N VAL A 657 14.46 -7.76 30.54
CA VAL A 657 14.15 -7.34 29.17
C VAL A 657 15.45 -6.98 28.45
N LEU A 658 15.86 -7.83 27.51
CA LEU A 658 17.08 -7.66 26.70
C LEU A 658 16.83 -6.80 25.45
N TYR A 659 15.61 -6.84 24.92
CA TYR A 659 15.19 -6.08 23.74
C TYR A 659 13.70 -5.72 23.82
N ARG A 660 13.32 -4.53 23.38
CA ARG A 660 11.91 -4.14 23.17
C ARG A 660 11.79 -3.24 21.94
N GLY A 661 11.04 -3.65 20.94
CA GLY A 661 10.79 -2.79 19.79
C GLY A 661 10.23 -3.47 18.55
N ARG A 662 10.56 -2.94 17.39
CA ARG A 662 10.11 -3.45 16.09
C ARG A 662 10.77 -4.78 15.74
N ILE A 663 10.19 -5.50 14.79
CA ILE A 663 10.76 -6.74 14.26
C ILE A 663 11.90 -6.42 13.29
N ASP A 664 11.61 -5.56 12.33
CA ASP A 664 12.52 -4.99 11.34
C ASP A 664 12.00 -3.58 10.95
N ASN A 665 12.63 -2.92 9.98
CA ASN A 665 12.17 -1.62 9.48
C ASN A 665 11.27 -1.67 8.24
N ARG A 666 10.67 -2.82 7.93
CA ARG A 666 9.77 -2.97 6.76
C ARG A 666 8.58 -2.03 6.83
N TYR A 667 8.14 -1.62 8.02
CA TYR A 667 7.13 -0.57 8.20
C TYR A 667 7.79 0.65 8.86
N GLU A 668 7.79 1.78 8.17
CA GLU A 668 8.31 3.05 8.69
C GLU A 668 7.21 3.92 9.31
N GLY A 669 5.97 3.76 8.84
CA GLY A 669 4.79 4.47 9.32
C GLY A 669 3.51 3.78 8.84
N TYR A 670 2.35 4.37 9.13
CA TYR A 670 1.08 3.83 8.65
C TYR A 670 1.00 3.94 7.12
N GLY A 671 0.67 2.82 6.46
CA GLY A 671 0.68 2.74 4.99
C GLY A 671 2.05 2.78 4.32
N LYS A 672 3.12 3.10 5.05
CA LYS A 672 4.48 3.25 4.50
C LYS A 672 5.24 1.94 4.67
N LYS A 673 4.97 1.01 3.75
CA LYS A 673 5.60 -0.32 3.72
C LYS A 673 6.76 -0.34 2.72
N ARG A 674 7.93 -0.74 3.19
CA ARG A 674 9.10 -1.00 2.34
C ARG A 674 8.92 -2.30 1.55
N PRO A 675 9.37 -2.34 0.29
CA PRO A 675 9.37 -3.57 -0.50
C PRO A 675 10.19 -4.69 0.17
N ALA A 676 11.30 -4.32 0.81
CA ALA A 676 12.14 -5.20 1.62
C ALA A 676 12.68 -4.43 2.84
N PRO A 677 12.90 -5.09 4.00
CA PRO A 677 13.58 -4.47 5.13
C PRO A 677 15.04 -4.19 4.79
N THR A 678 15.58 -3.11 5.37
CA THR A 678 17.00 -2.72 5.25
C THR A 678 17.75 -2.83 6.57
N SER A 679 17.03 -3.09 7.67
CA SER A 679 17.58 -3.44 8.99
C SER A 679 16.69 -4.50 9.65
N THR A 680 17.26 -5.30 10.55
CA THR A 680 16.64 -6.52 11.08
C THR A 680 16.76 -6.61 12.60
N GLU A 681 16.25 -5.62 13.34
CA GLU A 681 16.65 -5.40 14.74
C GLU A 681 16.33 -6.56 15.69
N LEU A 682 15.20 -7.28 15.49
CA LEU A 682 14.93 -8.46 16.30
C LEU A 682 15.94 -9.59 16.02
N ARG A 683 16.34 -9.79 14.76
CA ARG A 683 17.34 -10.79 14.39
C ARG A 683 18.71 -10.39 14.93
N ASP A 684 19.08 -9.13 14.79
CA ASP A 684 20.36 -8.60 15.28
C ASP A 684 20.48 -8.80 16.80
N ALA A 685 19.41 -8.50 17.56
CA ALA A 685 19.36 -8.74 19.00
C ALA A 685 19.45 -10.23 19.35
N LEU A 686 18.77 -11.10 18.60
CA LEU A 686 18.83 -12.55 18.82
C LEU A 686 20.20 -13.14 18.43
N ASP A 687 20.86 -12.61 17.41
CA ASP A 687 22.21 -13.01 17.01
C ASP A 687 23.24 -12.60 18.06
N ASP A 688 23.11 -11.41 18.65
CA ASP A 688 23.92 -10.98 19.80
C ASP A 688 23.74 -11.97 20.97
N ILE A 689 22.49 -12.28 21.33
CA ILE A 689 22.16 -13.20 22.44
C ILE A 689 22.74 -14.60 22.21
N VAL A 690 22.49 -15.20 21.04
CA VAL A 690 22.99 -16.55 20.73
C VAL A 690 24.51 -16.58 20.63
N SER A 691 25.13 -15.46 20.25
CA SER A 691 26.59 -15.31 20.24
C SER A 691 27.19 -15.01 21.62
N GLY A 692 26.38 -14.90 22.68
CA GLY A 692 26.82 -14.54 24.03
C GLY A 692 27.29 -13.09 24.15
N LYS A 693 26.89 -12.21 23.24
CA LYS A 693 27.18 -10.78 23.25
C LYS A 693 26.07 -10.01 23.96
N GLU A 694 26.41 -8.83 24.50
CA GLU A 694 25.40 -7.88 24.95
C GLU A 694 24.61 -7.35 23.73
N VAL A 695 23.28 -7.27 23.88
CA VAL A 695 22.39 -6.73 22.83
C VAL A 695 22.77 -5.28 22.54
N SER A 696 23.24 -5.04 21.32
CA SER A 696 23.75 -3.74 20.86
C SER A 696 22.68 -2.64 20.83
N THR A 697 21.43 -2.98 20.51
CA THR A 697 20.29 -2.04 20.50
C THR A 697 19.16 -2.60 21.34
N LYS A 698 18.97 -2.08 22.55
CA LYS A 698 17.97 -2.60 23.51
C LYS A 698 16.54 -2.13 23.25
N GLU A 699 16.36 -0.97 22.64
CA GLU A 699 15.03 -0.42 22.36
C GLU A 699 14.93 0.21 20.97
N THR A 700 13.81 -0.06 20.29
CA THR A 700 13.49 0.56 18.99
C THR A 700 12.00 0.93 18.90
N PRO A 701 11.64 2.01 18.20
CA PRO A 701 10.24 2.38 18.00
C PRO A 701 9.54 1.33 17.12
N ALA A 702 8.37 0.86 17.56
CA ALA A 702 7.52 -0.06 16.80
C ALA A 702 6.38 0.70 16.10
N ILE A 703 6.03 0.26 14.89
CA ILE A 703 4.93 0.83 14.09
C ILE A 703 3.79 -0.17 14.03
N GLY A 704 2.57 0.26 14.37
CA GLY A 704 1.46 -0.67 14.54
C GLY A 704 0.19 -0.06 15.14
N CYS A 705 -0.81 -0.90 15.40
CA CYS A 705 -2.00 -0.48 16.13
C CYS A 705 -1.63 -0.17 17.59
N ILE A 706 -2.14 0.93 18.13
CA ILE A 706 -1.87 1.34 19.51
C ILE A 706 -2.58 0.38 20.47
N LEU A 707 -1.85 -0.14 21.45
CA LEU A 707 -2.40 -0.98 22.51
C LEU A 707 -2.92 -0.09 23.64
N ARG A 708 -4.25 0.08 23.72
CA ARG A 708 -4.89 0.86 24.79
C ARG A 708 -4.82 0.06 26.11
N ILE A 709 -3.94 0.47 27.00
CA ILE A 709 -3.85 -0.06 28.37
C ILE A 709 -4.92 0.60 29.23
N ARG A 710 -5.72 -0.22 29.95
CA ARG A 710 -6.71 0.28 30.92
C ARG A 710 -5.98 0.76 32.17
N ASP A 711 -6.30 1.98 32.60
CA ASP A 711 -5.91 2.47 33.92
C ASP A 711 -6.57 1.61 35.00
N ASP A 712 -5.85 1.37 36.11
CA ASP A 712 -6.40 0.68 37.27
C ASP A 712 -7.38 1.62 37.99
N SER A 713 -8.65 1.64 37.54
CA SER A 713 -9.74 2.38 38.19
C SER A 713 -10.69 1.47 38.94
#